data_AF-A0A8T2KLF8-F1
#
_entry.id   AF-A0A8T2KLF8-F1
#
_cell.length_a   1.000
_cell.length_b   1.000
_cell.length_c   1.000
_cell.angle_alpha   90.00
_cell.angle_beta   90.00
_cell.angle_gamma   90.00
#
_symmetry.space_group_name_H-M   'P 1'
#
loop_
_entity.id
_entity.type
_entity.pdbx_description
1 polymer ?
#
loop_
_entity_poly.entity_id
_entity_poly.type
_entity_poly.pdbx_seq_one_letter_code
_entity_poly.pdbx_strand_id
1 'polypeptide(L)'
;MKDTNQGTSAAGCFLCGSLICSVFCASCNEKLCEECDKRAHSHPLRSFHVRMPYVNRAIPRTVNQDTSSPGFSRPSWKCYSCLTENKGGAVLCVGCDRPRGCTNSHSNQSVANPLQRDSWECQACTLLNPSSAVLCAVCDRPRLASKPSGDGYDSVVFLLKERHKDIPKTVTTPVKNSNHSESTDYKRNSSMIENVGPLLDHTIQAVEDARRKGWQCSHCTFFNSRNGRVCEMCDRTSEILQGAVEPKKIDLAYDMEETRQKRLKEDGMKIVSLIREGERNNLLPEEVCCAVRYSGTEVPHWWLQSELPYVLENLLDTASQKAGDKLGALTMEEARKAWLASGGDMDSAVIFCLTERRRKIDTLNALGFPDRCKVVTALFESAGDIGKALNILQKPLLKPFLIRTGQERQPPLQPDSENKQAVLRRLLAEYSLHSWGRAELALSLLLEGEGRYELQDVVEAVRESQDRDFIKRMLRQECAVCGWELPRNKMRSLTSCECCICPDCFRMHFTVAVKEKHIRDMICPACEEPEISDEGELLHYFSTLDILLRDTLEVDAYNLFHKKLTERTLMKDPKFLWCTHCSFGFIYESDQLDVKCPQCHCSFCRNCKRPWEEQHRNLSCEDFQNWKRENDTEYQAQGLAVYLKENGITCPHCKFSYALARGGCMHFICSQCRHQFCSGCYNTFHPRNKCTVPSCTVRMSLHAHHPRDCLFYLRDWEVTRLQKLLLVSHVQFNTDPPAGTQAAPGGGCRVIEQKETLDSLRDEACGKVTPQGYAGLCEPHYKEYLVSRINSRSLDPCILYDLAETVNVCQRYLPVLPPQDPTENDASYKDRLRGVLVSEVPLSQNIPRKQNS
;
A
#
# COMPACT_ATOMS: atom_id res chain seq x y z
N MET A 1 -14.60 -38.85 65.58
CA MET A 1 -16.04 -38.53 65.53
C MET A 1 -16.29 -37.63 64.32
N LYS A 2 -17.06 -38.15 63.35
CA LYS A 2 -18.02 -37.48 62.45
C LYS A 2 -17.56 -36.42 61.40
N ASP A 3 -17.45 -36.91 60.16
CA ASP A 3 -18.41 -36.73 59.04
C ASP A 3 -18.74 -35.36 58.40
N THR A 4 -18.25 -35.23 57.16
CA THR A 4 -18.92 -34.93 55.85
C THR A 4 -19.95 -33.80 55.66
N ASN A 5 -19.73 -32.96 54.61
CA ASN A 5 -20.50 -33.07 53.35
C ASN A 5 -19.87 -32.34 52.12
N GLN A 6 -20.03 -32.94 50.95
CA GLN A 6 -19.59 -32.53 49.60
C GLN A 6 -20.76 -31.95 48.76
N GLY A 7 -20.47 -31.22 47.68
CA GLY A 7 -21.36 -31.02 46.51
C GLY A 7 -20.84 -29.96 45.52
N THR A 8 -20.86 -30.08 44.19
CA THR A 8 -21.20 -31.18 43.24
C THR A 8 -20.46 -30.90 41.92
N SER A 9 -19.64 -31.85 41.47
CA SER A 9 -18.92 -31.86 40.18
C SER A 9 -19.84 -32.31 39.04
N ALA A 10 -19.80 -31.65 37.88
CA ALA A 10 -20.44 -32.12 36.65
C ALA A 10 -19.87 -33.51 36.29
N ALA A 11 -20.75 -34.51 36.20
CA ALA A 11 -20.39 -35.92 36.12
C ALA A 11 -20.29 -36.43 34.67
N GLY A 12 -19.65 -35.67 33.76
CA GLY A 12 -19.54 -36.03 32.36
C GLY A 12 -18.38 -35.39 31.62
N CYS A 13 -18.20 -35.80 30.36
CA CYS A 13 -17.17 -35.35 29.45
C CYS A 13 -17.32 -33.84 29.23
N PHE A 14 -16.26 -33.07 29.44
CA PHE A 14 -16.27 -31.62 29.33
C PHE A 14 -16.74 -31.12 27.95
N LEU A 15 -16.35 -31.81 26.89
CA LEU A 15 -16.61 -31.35 25.51
C LEU A 15 -17.99 -31.75 24.98
N CYS A 16 -18.50 -32.93 25.34
CA CYS A 16 -19.75 -33.45 24.76
C CYS A 16 -20.83 -33.77 25.79
N GLY A 17 -20.56 -33.63 27.09
CA GLY A 17 -21.48 -33.93 28.17
C GLY A 17 -21.72 -35.41 28.46
N SER A 18 -21.04 -36.34 27.74
CA SER A 18 -21.21 -37.79 27.95
C SER A 18 -20.87 -38.20 29.39
N LEU A 19 -21.76 -38.93 30.06
CA LEU A 19 -21.55 -39.41 31.44
C LEU A 19 -20.42 -40.46 31.56
N ILE A 20 -19.95 -40.99 30.43
CA ILE A 20 -18.87 -41.98 30.35
C ILE A 20 -17.58 -41.26 29.96
N CYS A 21 -16.72 -41.02 30.94
CA CYS A 21 -15.36 -40.53 30.74
C CYS A 21 -14.37 -41.66 30.94
N SER A 22 -13.40 -41.78 30.02
CA SER A 22 -12.34 -42.78 30.05
C SER A 22 -10.96 -42.17 30.27
N VAL A 23 -10.82 -40.84 30.08
CA VAL A 23 -9.54 -40.14 30.16
C VAL A 23 -9.68 -38.85 30.97
N PHE A 24 -8.70 -38.58 31.83
CA PHE A 24 -8.51 -37.28 32.46
C PHE A 24 -7.18 -36.69 31.97
N CYS A 25 -7.23 -35.47 31.44
CA CYS A 25 -6.03 -34.76 31.00
C CYS A 25 -5.57 -33.80 32.11
N ALA A 26 -4.43 -34.06 32.73
CA ALA A 26 -3.90 -33.24 33.82
C ALA A 26 -3.47 -31.85 33.35
N SER A 27 -2.98 -31.74 32.11
CA SER A 27 -2.57 -30.46 31.51
C SER A 27 -3.78 -29.55 31.21
N CYS A 28 -4.94 -30.13 30.89
CA CYS A 28 -6.18 -29.38 30.65
C CYS A 28 -7.06 -29.28 31.90
N ASN A 29 -6.82 -30.13 32.91
CA ASN A 29 -7.69 -30.35 34.07
C ASN A 29 -9.13 -30.78 33.72
N GLU A 30 -9.31 -31.54 32.63
CA GLU A 30 -10.62 -31.92 32.11
C GLU A 30 -10.83 -33.43 31.99
N LYS A 31 -12.08 -33.88 32.21
CA LYS A 31 -12.52 -35.27 31.99
C LYS A 31 -13.11 -35.41 30.59
N LEU A 32 -12.64 -36.39 29.83
CA LEU A 32 -13.01 -36.62 28.44
C LEU A 32 -13.47 -38.08 28.22
N CYS A 33 -14.42 -38.27 27.32
CA CYS A 33 -14.66 -39.59 26.71
C CYS A 33 -13.58 -39.88 25.66
N GLU A 34 -13.40 -41.15 25.30
CA GLU A 34 -12.32 -41.60 24.42
C GLU A 34 -12.27 -40.86 23.07
N GLU A 35 -13.43 -40.61 22.46
CA GLU A 35 -13.52 -39.91 21.18
C GLU A 35 -13.18 -38.42 21.28
N CYS A 36 -13.55 -37.78 22.40
CA CYS A 36 -13.21 -36.38 22.66
C CYS A 36 -11.73 -36.22 23.00
N ASP A 37 -11.14 -37.19 23.70
CA ASP A 37 -9.70 -37.22 23.95
C ASP A 37 -8.89 -37.33 22.65
N LYS A 38 -9.24 -38.28 21.77
CA LYS A 38 -8.57 -38.47 20.47
C LYS A 38 -8.61 -37.20 19.62
N ARG A 39 -9.75 -36.50 19.58
CA ARG A 39 -9.88 -35.24 18.81
C ARG A 39 -9.13 -34.07 19.43
N ALA A 40 -9.16 -33.94 20.75
CA ALA A 40 -8.50 -32.84 21.45
C ALA A 40 -6.97 -32.97 21.49
N HIS A 41 -6.46 -34.21 21.48
CA HIS A 41 -5.03 -34.53 21.63
C HIS A 41 -4.40 -35.16 20.37
N SER A 42 -5.08 -35.13 19.22
CA SER A 42 -4.47 -35.45 17.91
C SER A 42 -3.62 -34.30 17.35
N HIS A 43 -3.76 -33.09 17.89
CA HIS A 43 -2.99 -31.92 17.46
C HIS A 43 -1.53 -31.99 17.99
N PRO A 44 -0.49 -31.70 17.19
CA PRO A 44 0.92 -31.81 17.60
C PRO A 44 1.31 -30.99 18.84
N LEU A 45 0.62 -29.87 19.09
CA LEU A 45 0.85 -29.03 20.28
C LEU A 45 0.24 -29.61 21.57
N ARG A 46 -0.69 -30.56 21.47
CA ARG A 46 -1.43 -31.14 22.60
C ARG A 46 -1.17 -32.63 22.76
N SER A 47 -0.52 -33.27 21.80
CA SER A 47 -0.14 -34.69 21.86
C SER A 47 0.75 -35.04 23.06
N PHE A 48 1.48 -34.06 23.58
CA PHE A 48 2.36 -34.20 24.75
C PHE A 48 1.67 -33.97 26.10
N HIS A 49 0.35 -33.69 26.12
CA HIS A 49 -0.37 -33.53 27.37
C HIS A 49 -0.43 -34.84 28.17
N VAL A 50 -0.32 -34.73 29.50
CA VAL A 50 -0.34 -35.89 30.40
C VAL A 50 -1.78 -36.38 30.56
N ARG A 51 -2.09 -37.53 29.95
CA ARG A 51 -3.40 -38.17 29.95
C ARG A 51 -3.38 -39.42 30.81
N MET A 52 -4.27 -39.47 31.79
CA MET A 52 -4.41 -40.61 32.70
C MET A 52 -5.75 -41.32 32.45
N PRO A 53 -5.79 -42.67 32.50
CA PRO A 53 -7.03 -43.40 32.43
C PRO A 53 -7.91 -43.03 33.63
N TYR A 54 -9.17 -42.67 33.34
CA TYR A 54 -10.18 -42.30 34.32
C TYR A 54 -11.32 -43.32 34.25
N VAL A 55 -11.64 -43.98 35.36
CA VAL A 55 -12.71 -44.99 35.40
C VAL A 55 -13.81 -44.52 36.35
N ASN A 56 -14.98 -44.20 35.79
CA ASN A 56 -16.17 -43.90 36.59
C ASN A 56 -16.87 -45.22 36.97
N ARG A 57 -16.61 -45.76 38.17
CA ARG A 57 -17.31 -46.94 38.69
C ARG A 57 -18.66 -46.55 39.31
N ALA A 58 -19.73 -46.61 38.52
CA ALA A 58 -21.05 -46.98 39.04
C ALA A 58 -21.31 -48.42 38.59
N ILE A 59 -21.29 -49.36 39.54
CA ILE A 59 -21.33 -50.80 39.28
C ILE A 59 -22.77 -51.26 38.99
N PRO A 60 -22.99 -52.14 37.99
CA PRO A 60 -24.27 -52.74 37.62
C PRO A 60 -24.54 -54.07 38.36
N ARG A 61 -25.82 -54.47 38.49
CA ARG A 61 -26.20 -55.87 38.76
C ARG A 61 -26.71 -56.53 37.49
N THR A 62 -25.97 -57.55 37.08
CA THR A 62 -26.26 -58.60 36.07
C THR A 62 -27.17 -59.68 36.72
N VAL A 63 -27.94 -60.53 36.02
CA VAL A 63 -27.49 -61.69 35.21
C VAL A 63 -28.73 -62.37 34.55
N ASN A 64 -28.51 -62.84 33.32
CA ASN A 64 -29.10 -63.98 32.58
C ASN A 64 -30.22 -63.84 31.53
N GLN A 65 -29.86 -64.47 30.41
CA GLN A 65 -30.55 -64.81 29.18
C GLN A 65 -31.71 -65.78 29.45
N ASP A 66 -32.86 -65.57 28.79
CA ASP A 66 -33.26 -66.39 27.63
C ASP A 66 -34.66 -66.00 27.11
N THR A 67 -34.75 -65.91 25.78
CA THR A 67 -35.93 -66.08 24.92
C THR A 67 -37.11 -65.06 24.95
N SER A 68 -37.46 -64.63 23.72
CA SER A 68 -38.76 -64.12 23.24
C SER A 68 -39.28 -62.74 23.71
N SER A 69 -39.62 -61.90 22.72
CA SER A 69 -40.46 -60.69 22.82
C SER A 69 -41.68 -60.87 23.74
N PRO A 70 -42.14 -59.86 24.49
CA PRO A 70 -42.97 -58.77 23.92
C PRO A 70 -42.76 -57.38 24.56
N GLY A 71 -43.33 -56.34 23.93
CA GLY A 71 -43.08 -54.93 24.25
C GLY A 71 -43.75 -54.38 25.52
N PHE A 72 -43.19 -53.29 26.05
CA PHE A 72 -43.88 -52.37 26.96
C PHE A 72 -44.55 -51.25 26.15
N SER A 73 -45.78 -51.53 25.74
CA SER A 73 -46.75 -50.54 25.32
C SER A 73 -47.06 -49.59 26.48
N ARG A 74 -47.00 -48.27 26.27
CA ARG A 74 -47.55 -47.30 27.23
C ARG A 74 -49.03 -47.63 27.52
N PRO A 75 -49.53 -47.48 28.76
CA PRO A 75 -50.91 -47.82 29.11
C PRO A 75 -51.91 -46.91 28.39
N SER A 76 -53.06 -47.47 27.97
CA SER A 76 -54.15 -46.72 27.34
C SER A 76 -54.69 -45.63 28.27
N TRP A 77 -55.31 -44.59 27.69
CA TRP A 77 -55.91 -43.49 28.44
C TRP A 77 -57.25 -43.08 27.84
N LYS A 78 -58.21 -42.70 28.68
CA LYS A 78 -59.52 -42.20 28.24
C LYS A 78 -59.52 -40.68 28.15
N CYS A 79 -60.10 -40.14 27.07
CA CYS A 79 -60.25 -38.71 26.89
C CYS A 79 -61.27 -38.12 27.87
N TYR A 80 -60.90 -37.09 28.62
CA TYR A 80 -61.80 -36.44 29.59
C TYR A 80 -63.02 -35.75 28.95
N SER A 81 -62.96 -35.45 27.65
CA SER A 81 -64.04 -34.74 26.94
C SER A 81 -65.05 -35.64 26.25
N CYS A 82 -64.63 -36.78 25.70
CA CYS A 82 -65.50 -37.68 24.93
C CYS A 82 -65.43 -39.14 25.37
N LEU A 83 -64.66 -39.42 26.44
CA LEU A 83 -64.47 -40.72 27.10
C LEU A 83 -63.88 -41.84 26.22
N THR A 84 -63.51 -41.53 24.97
CA THR A 84 -62.87 -42.47 24.03
C THR A 84 -61.54 -42.98 24.57
N GLU A 85 -61.32 -44.29 24.46
CA GLU A 85 -60.12 -44.97 24.94
C GLU A 85 -59.02 -44.99 23.89
N ASN A 86 -57.87 -44.40 24.22
CA ASN A 86 -56.74 -44.17 23.33
C ASN A 86 -55.55 -45.04 23.74
N LYS A 87 -54.77 -45.53 22.77
CA LYS A 87 -53.54 -46.29 23.03
C LYS A 87 -52.49 -45.39 23.70
N GLY A 88 -51.64 -45.93 24.57
CA GLY A 88 -50.76 -45.10 25.42
C GLY A 88 -49.66 -44.30 24.70
N GLY A 89 -49.39 -44.57 23.42
CA GLY A 89 -48.52 -43.75 22.58
C GLY A 89 -49.23 -42.57 21.91
N ALA A 90 -50.56 -42.53 21.92
CA ALA A 90 -51.34 -41.47 21.28
C ALA A 90 -51.36 -40.22 22.17
N VAL A 91 -50.92 -39.09 21.59
CA VAL A 91 -50.92 -37.76 22.25
C VAL A 91 -52.22 -37.00 22.03
N LEU A 92 -53.01 -37.37 21.01
CA LEU A 92 -54.34 -36.85 20.71
C LEU A 92 -55.39 -37.97 20.82
N CYS A 93 -56.63 -37.61 21.16
CA CYS A 93 -57.73 -38.55 21.25
C CYS A 93 -58.29 -38.91 19.88
N VAL A 94 -58.35 -40.20 19.52
CA VAL A 94 -58.81 -40.66 18.20
C VAL A 94 -60.27 -40.31 17.89
N GLY A 95 -61.09 -40.06 18.93
CA GLY A 95 -62.49 -39.69 18.76
C GLY A 95 -62.78 -38.19 18.62
N CYS A 96 -61.86 -37.30 19.03
CA CYS A 96 -62.12 -35.85 19.03
C CYS A 96 -60.88 -34.98 18.80
N ASP A 97 -59.73 -35.60 18.51
CA ASP A 97 -58.39 -35.01 18.33
C ASP A 97 -57.90 -34.11 19.47
N ARG A 98 -58.50 -34.18 20.65
CA ARG A 98 -58.06 -33.41 21.81
C ARG A 98 -56.79 -33.99 22.43
N PRO A 99 -55.83 -33.15 22.86
CA PRO A 99 -54.62 -33.61 23.53
C PRO A 99 -54.90 -34.33 24.85
N ARG A 100 -54.04 -35.30 25.19
CA ARG A 100 -54.05 -36.03 26.47
C ARG A 100 -53.98 -35.05 27.64
N GLY A 101 -55.04 -34.98 28.45
CA GLY A 101 -55.12 -34.14 29.66
C GLY A 101 -55.97 -32.85 29.56
N CYS A 102 -56.68 -32.62 28.45
CA CYS A 102 -57.52 -31.42 28.28
C CYS A 102 -58.91 -31.56 28.97
N THR A 103 -59.31 -30.60 29.82
CA THR A 103 -60.45 -30.73 30.77
C THR A 103 -61.64 -29.76 30.63
N ASN A 104 -61.69 -28.82 29.66
CA ASN A 104 -62.78 -27.81 29.61
C ASN A 104 -63.67 -27.79 28.33
N SER A 105 -64.90 -27.33 28.56
CA SER A 105 -66.11 -27.41 27.72
C SER A 105 -66.62 -26.00 27.32
N HIS A 106 -66.79 -25.72 26.01
CA HIS A 106 -67.63 -24.69 25.30
C HIS A 106 -67.67 -23.21 25.81
N SER A 107 -67.79 -22.12 25.03
CA SER A 107 -68.42 -21.82 23.72
C SER A 107 -68.15 -20.36 23.24
N ASN A 108 -68.14 -20.15 21.90
CA ASN A 108 -68.71 -19.08 21.03
C ASN A 108 -68.75 -17.58 21.49
N GLN A 109 -68.55 -16.53 20.67
CA GLN A 109 -68.99 -16.28 19.28
C GLN A 109 -68.42 -14.94 18.74
N SER A 110 -68.01 -14.85 17.45
CA SER A 110 -68.47 -13.81 16.49
C SER A 110 -67.93 -14.08 15.07
N VAL A 111 -68.83 -14.07 14.11
CA VAL A 111 -68.71 -14.53 12.72
C VAL A 111 -68.26 -13.39 11.80
N ALA A 112 -67.24 -13.61 10.96
CA ALA A 112 -67.06 -12.95 9.66
C ALA A 112 -66.13 -13.77 8.71
N ASN A 113 -66.67 -14.08 7.53
CA ASN A 113 -66.07 -14.59 6.28
C ASN A 113 -65.40 -15.99 6.19
N PRO A 114 -65.93 -16.94 5.37
CA PRO A 114 -65.38 -18.30 5.19
C PRO A 114 -64.09 -18.45 4.36
N LEU A 115 -63.40 -17.38 3.96
CA LEU A 115 -62.24 -17.45 3.04
C LEU A 115 -60.87 -17.28 3.71
N GLN A 116 -60.78 -17.44 5.04
CA GLN A 116 -59.56 -17.15 5.80
C GLN A 116 -59.11 -18.32 6.68
N ARG A 117 -59.08 -19.55 6.14
CA ARG A 117 -58.71 -20.76 6.89
C ARG A 117 -57.23 -21.18 6.78
N ASP A 118 -56.47 -20.52 5.90
CA ASP A 118 -55.09 -20.94 5.58
C ASP A 118 -54.00 -20.02 6.14
N SER A 119 -54.36 -18.96 6.88
CA SER A 119 -53.38 -18.04 7.48
C SER A 119 -53.87 -17.33 8.74
N TRP A 120 -52.95 -16.80 9.55
CA TRP A 120 -53.19 -15.93 10.71
C TRP A 120 -52.33 -14.67 10.63
N GLU A 121 -52.91 -13.53 10.99
CA GLU A 121 -52.21 -12.25 11.04
C GLU A 121 -51.46 -12.10 12.37
N CYS A 122 -50.17 -11.78 12.32
CA CYS A 122 -49.37 -11.54 13.51
C CYS A 122 -49.79 -10.24 14.21
N GLN A 123 -50.23 -10.34 15.47
CA GLN A 123 -50.67 -9.20 16.29
C GLN A 123 -49.57 -8.16 16.61
N ALA A 124 -48.33 -8.38 16.17
CA ALA A 124 -47.19 -7.50 16.41
C ALA A 124 -46.60 -6.88 15.14
N CYS A 125 -46.54 -7.63 14.03
CA CYS A 125 -45.95 -7.17 12.78
C CYS A 125 -46.89 -7.27 11.57
N THR A 126 -48.16 -7.63 11.82
CA THR A 126 -49.25 -7.77 10.84
C THR A 126 -48.96 -8.72 9.68
N LEU A 127 -47.92 -9.56 9.78
CA LEU A 127 -47.60 -10.55 8.76
C LEU A 127 -48.68 -11.64 8.76
N LEU A 128 -49.20 -11.96 7.57
CA LEU A 128 -50.04 -13.13 7.34
C LEU A 128 -49.17 -14.39 7.28
N ASN A 129 -49.20 -15.16 8.37
CA ASN A 129 -48.48 -16.42 8.52
C ASN A 129 -49.39 -17.59 8.13
N PRO A 130 -48.87 -18.69 7.58
CA PRO A 130 -49.67 -19.90 7.32
C PRO A 130 -50.37 -20.42 8.58
N SER A 131 -51.54 -21.03 8.44
CA SER A 131 -52.32 -21.55 9.59
C SER A 131 -51.59 -22.63 10.39
N SER A 132 -50.59 -23.30 9.80
CA SER A 132 -49.69 -24.27 10.43
C SER A 132 -48.51 -23.66 11.20
N ALA A 133 -48.20 -22.37 11.01
CA ALA A 133 -47.09 -21.71 11.66
C ALA A 133 -47.43 -21.35 13.12
N VAL A 134 -46.59 -21.78 14.07
CA VAL A 134 -46.78 -21.53 15.52
C VAL A 134 -46.13 -20.23 15.98
N LEU A 135 -45.12 -19.77 15.25
CA LEU A 135 -44.39 -18.51 15.42
C LEU A 135 -44.52 -17.68 14.16
N CYS A 136 -44.44 -16.36 14.29
CA CYS A 136 -44.43 -15.48 13.13
C CYS A 136 -43.09 -15.54 12.40
N ALA A 137 -43.09 -15.80 11.08
CA ALA A 137 -41.87 -15.96 10.29
C ALA A 137 -40.96 -14.72 10.18
N VAL A 138 -41.41 -13.55 10.66
CA VAL A 138 -40.66 -12.28 10.61
C VAL A 138 -40.24 -11.78 11.98
N CYS A 139 -40.94 -12.15 13.06
CA CYS A 139 -40.64 -11.62 14.39
C CYS A 139 -40.61 -12.69 15.49
N ASP A 140 -40.73 -13.96 15.10
CA ASP A 140 -40.75 -15.16 15.95
C ASP A 140 -41.76 -15.12 17.10
N ARG A 141 -42.73 -14.21 17.04
CA ARG A 141 -43.75 -14.07 18.08
C ARG A 141 -44.76 -15.21 17.98
N PRO A 142 -45.11 -15.89 19.09
CA PRO A 142 -46.09 -16.97 19.08
C PRO A 142 -47.47 -16.51 18.63
N ARG A 143 -48.17 -17.36 17.89
CA ARG A 143 -49.53 -17.10 17.34
C ARG A 143 -50.55 -16.66 18.39
N LEU A 144 -50.41 -17.15 19.63
CA LEU A 144 -51.34 -16.89 20.74
C LEU A 144 -50.83 -15.84 21.73
N ALA A 145 -49.70 -15.18 21.46
CA ALA A 145 -49.22 -14.10 22.32
C ALA A 145 -50.13 -12.88 22.20
N SER A 146 -50.73 -12.44 23.31
CA SER A 146 -51.58 -11.25 23.40
C SER A 146 -50.83 -9.98 22.98
N LYS A 147 -51.56 -8.96 22.51
CA LYS A 147 -51.02 -7.62 22.18
C LYS A 147 -50.26 -7.08 23.41
N PRO A 148 -49.04 -6.52 23.29
CA PRO A 148 -48.34 -6.00 24.45
C PRO A 148 -49.22 -4.92 25.09
N SER A 149 -49.61 -5.15 26.34
CA SER A 149 -50.14 -4.09 27.17
C SER A 149 -48.94 -3.22 27.54
N GLY A 150 -49.00 -1.93 27.24
CA GLY A 150 -48.06 -0.98 27.82
C GLY A 150 -48.32 -0.97 29.31
N ASP A 151 -47.47 -1.68 30.06
CA ASP A 151 -47.12 -1.50 31.47
C ASP A 151 -46.61 -2.83 32.05
N GLY A 152 -45.35 -2.84 32.48
CA GLY A 152 -44.78 -3.87 33.35
C GLY A 152 -43.80 -4.86 32.71
N TYR A 153 -42.55 -4.44 32.52
CA TYR A 153 -41.40 -5.34 32.69
C TYR A 153 -40.30 -4.62 33.47
N ASP A 154 -40.55 -4.45 34.77
CA ASP A 154 -39.53 -4.28 35.79
C ASP A 154 -39.29 -5.67 36.40
N SER A 155 -38.27 -6.39 35.92
CA SER A 155 -37.56 -7.42 36.70
C SER A 155 -36.34 -7.96 35.96
N VAL A 156 -35.34 -7.11 35.67
CA VAL A 156 -33.91 -7.48 35.65
C VAL A 156 -33.07 -6.23 35.97
N VAL A 157 -33.34 -5.57 37.10
CA VAL A 157 -32.40 -4.65 37.75
C VAL A 157 -32.44 -4.93 39.24
N PHE A 158 -31.83 -6.04 39.64
CA PHE A 158 -31.37 -6.20 41.02
C PHE A 158 -30.17 -7.14 40.99
N LEU A 159 -28.98 -6.57 40.77
CA LEU A 159 -27.71 -7.00 41.37
C LEU A 159 -26.54 -6.07 40.95
N LEU A 160 -26.74 -4.75 40.98
CA LEU A 160 -25.63 -3.79 41.04
C LEU A 160 -26.08 -2.52 41.79
N LYS A 161 -25.84 -2.46 43.10
CA LYS A 161 -25.24 -1.32 43.85
C LYS A 161 -25.57 -1.35 45.36
N GLU A 162 -24.56 -1.69 46.15
CA GLU A 162 -24.20 -1.07 47.44
C GLU A 162 -22.65 -1.07 47.40
N ARG A 163 -22.01 -0.03 46.86
CA ARG A 163 -21.46 1.16 47.53
C ARG A 163 -20.47 0.88 48.67
N HIS A 164 -19.20 1.11 48.32
CA HIS A 164 -18.21 1.98 48.99
C HIS A 164 -17.34 1.49 50.16
N LYS A 165 -16.05 1.79 49.95
CA LYS A 165 -15.00 2.29 50.88
C LYS A 165 -14.36 1.24 51.81
N ASP A 166 -13.06 0.99 51.61
CA ASP A 166 -12.00 1.69 52.34
C ASP A 166 -10.60 1.42 51.73
N ILE A 167 -9.74 2.45 51.82
CA ILE A 167 -8.31 2.47 51.53
C ILE A 167 -7.58 2.56 52.89
N PRO A 168 -6.45 1.87 53.09
CA PRO A 168 -5.15 2.56 53.29
C PRO A 168 -4.02 1.90 52.47
N LYS A 169 -3.28 2.60 51.60
CA LYS A 169 -2.05 3.40 51.83
C LYS A 169 -1.05 2.78 52.83
N THR A 170 0.14 2.38 52.36
CA THR A 170 1.45 3.10 52.50
C THR A 170 2.58 2.29 51.85
N VAL A 171 3.34 2.81 50.87
CA VAL A 171 4.66 3.51 50.97
C VAL A 171 5.78 2.51 51.33
N THR A 172 6.85 2.31 50.55
CA THR A 172 7.93 3.28 50.24
C THR A 172 8.84 2.77 49.12
N THR A 173 9.34 3.72 48.33
CA THR A 173 10.36 3.72 47.26
C THR A 173 11.80 3.69 47.86
N PRO A 174 12.91 4.12 47.22
CA PRO A 174 13.35 4.24 45.80
C PRO A 174 14.82 3.71 45.58
N VAL A 175 15.37 3.82 44.35
CA VAL A 175 16.56 4.66 44.01
C VAL A 175 17.30 4.16 42.74
N LYS A 176 17.19 5.01 41.69
CA LYS A 176 18.18 5.56 40.74
C LYS A 176 19.20 4.68 39.97
N ASN A 177 19.15 4.97 38.66
CA ASN A 177 20.23 5.45 37.77
C ASN A 177 21.04 4.46 36.91
N SER A 178 20.87 4.71 35.61
CA SER A 178 21.90 5.02 34.59
C SER A 178 22.59 3.88 33.83
N ASN A 179 22.38 3.96 32.52
CA ASN A 179 23.34 3.88 31.42
C ASN A 179 23.56 2.54 30.70
N HIS A 180 23.63 2.69 29.36
CA HIS A 180 24.25 1.82 28.34
C HIS A 180 23.55 0.47 28.12
N SER A 181 23.53 -0.16 26.95
CA SER A 181 23.77 0.16 25.54
C SER A 181 23.54 -1.18 24.82
N GLU A 182 23.10 -1.10 23.57
CA GLU A 182 23.38 -2.09 22.50
C GLU A 182 22.87 -3.54 22.61
N SER A 183 22.19 -3.90 21.52
CA SER A 183 22.02 -5.26 21.04
C SER A 183 23.37 -5.96 20.87
N THR A 184 23.50 -7.19 21.38
CA THR A 184 24.35 -8.20 20.76
C THR A 184 23.77 -9.59 21.03
N ASP A 185 23.28 -10.20 19.96
CA ASP A 185 23.00 -11.62 19.85
C ASP A 185 24.26 -12.27 19.26
N TYR A 186 24.93 -13.19 19.97
CA TYR A 186 25.88 -14.11 19.34
C TYR A 186 25.96 -15.45 20.09
N LYS A 187 25.48 -16.48 19.39
CA LYS A 187 25.96 -17.88 19.33
C LYS A 187 26.54 -18.54 20.58
N ARG A 188 25.99 -19.72 20.90
CA ARG A 188 26.63 -21.07 20.85
C ARG A 188 25.77 -22.01 21.70
N ASN A 189 25.49 -23.26 21.35
CA ASN A 189 26.44 -24.29 20.98
C ASN A 189 25.69 -25.61 20.77
N SER A 190 26.39 -26.49 20.09
CA SER A 190 26.00 -27.83 19.70
C SER A 190 26.24 -28.88 20.80
N SER A 191 25.35 -29.88 20.83
CA SER A 191 25.54 -31.33 21.08
C SER A 191 26.10 -31.86 22.41
N MET A 192 25.44 -32.89 22.98
CA MET A 192 25.99 -34.26 23.19
C MET A 192 25.05 -35.23 23.96
N ILE A 193 25.07 -36.53 23.57
CA ILE A 193 25.05 -37.80 24.37
C ILE A 193 23.72 -38.23 25.06
N GLU A 194 23.29 -39.50 25.20
CA GLU A 194 23.43 -40.85 24.58
C GLU A 194 22.71 -41.89 25.51
N ASN A 195 22.46 -43.12 25.01
CA ASN A 195 22.39 -44.45 25.71
C ASN A 195 21.04 -44.94 26.35
N VAL A 196 20.53 -46.19 26.23
CA VAL A 196 20.98 -47.55 25.77
C VAL A 196 19.76 -48.47 25.37
N GLY A 197 19.98 -49.52 24.53
CA GLY A 197 19.05 -50.43 23.77
C GLY A 197 18.27 -51.57 24.50
N PRO A 198 17.97 -52.80 23.93
CA PRO A 198 18.57 -53.54 22.76
C PRO A 198 17.66 -54.43 21.80
N LEU A 199 18.30 -55.11 20.79
CA LEU A 199 17.97 -56.31 19.92
C LEU A 199 17.38 -56.09 18.48
N LEU A 200 18.13 -56.03 17.35
CA LEU A 200 18.89 -57.00 16.46
C LEU A 200 18.01 -57.87 15.51
N ASP A 201 18.22 -58.03 14.18
CA ASP A 201 19.47 -58.08 13.38
C ASP A 201 19.25 -57.88 11.84
N HIS A 202 20.32 -57.56 11.08
CA HIS A 202 20.46 -57.33 9.61
C HIS A 202 20.26 -55.92 9.00
N THR A 203 20.87 -54.88 9.59
CA THR A 203 21.35 -53.69 8.84
C THR A 203 22.65 -53.12 9.42
N ILE A 204 23.50 -54.00 9.99
CA ILE A 204 24.80 -53.67 10.57
C ILE A 204 25.88 -54.20 9.63
N GLN A 205 26.17 -53.43 8.57
CA GLN A 205 27.43 -53.52 7.82
C GLN A 205 27.69 -52.27 6.96
N ALA A 206 26.70 -51.38 6.75
CA ALA A 206 26.84 -50.20 5.88
C ALA A 206 27.08 -48.86 6.62
N VAL A 207 27.13 -48.86 7.97
CA VAL A 207 27.17 -47.62 8.78
C VAL A 207 28.55 -47.36 9.42
N GLU A 208 29.49 -48.30 9.37
CA GLU A 208 30.83 -48.12 9.94
C GLU A 208 31.86 -47.51 8.96
N ASP A 209 31.56 -47.41 7.66
CA ASP A 209 32.49 -46.82 6.66
C ASP A 209 32.30 -45.31 6.42
N ALA A 210 31.23 -44.70 6.93
CA ALA A 210 30.92 -43.28 6.67
C ALA A 210 31.56 -42.28 7.66
N ARG A 211 32.34 -42.74 8.65
CA ARG A 211 32.98 -41.90 9.69
C ARG A 211 34.45 -41.54 9.45
N ARG A 212 35.01 -41.72 8.25
CA ARG A 212 36.44 -41.38 7.99
C ARG A 212 36.69 -40.66 6.67
N LYS A 213 36.21 -39.42 6.49
CA LYS A 213 36.77 -38.49 5.48
C LYS A 213 36.65 -37.03 5.93
N GLY A 214 37.46 -36.62 6.90
CA GLY A 214 37.85 -35.20 7.02
C GLY A 214 38.89 -34.84 5.95
N TRP A 215 39.21 -33.56 5.78
CA TRP A 215 40.22 -33.10 4.83
C TRP A 215 41.23 -32.19 5.51
N GLN A 216 42.50 -32.34 5.14
CA GLN A 216 43.57 -31.49 5.64
C GLN A 216 43.69 -30.24 4.77
N CYS A 217 43.69 -29.06 5.37
CA CYS A 217 43.91 -27.82 4.65
C CYS A 217 45.33 -27.78 4.08
N SER A 218 45.48 -27.61 2.76
CA SER A 218 46.79 -27.52 2.13
C SER A 218 47.59 -26.28 2.55
N HIS A 219 46.93 -25.23 3.03
CA HIS A 219 47.58 -23.97 3.41
C HIS A 219 48.07 -23.95 4.86
N CYS A 220 47.25 -24.37 5.82
CA CYS A 220 47.59 -24.31 7.25
C CYS A 220 47.74 -25.68 7.91
N THR A 221 47.65 -26.76 7.11
CA THR A 221 47.77 -28.17 7.52
C THR A 221 46.78 -28.66 8.59
N PHE A 222 45.82 -27.81 8.99
CA PHE A 222 44.77 -28.18 9.93
C PHE A 222 43.77 -29.18 9.32
N PHE A 223 43.38 -30.19 10.10
CA PHE A 223 42.47 -31.25 9.66
C PHE A 223 41.02 -30.89 9.98
N ASN A 224 40.24 -30.54 8.94
CA ASN A 224 38.83 -30.18 9.07
C ASN A 224 37.97 -31.44 9.14
N SER A 225 37.20 -31.55 10.22
CA SER A 225 36.41 -32.75 10.55
C SER A 225 34.96 -32.71 10.03
N ARG A 226 34.51 -31.57 9.47
CA ARG A 226 33.19 -31.37 8.85
C ARG A 226 33.31 -31.31 7.32
N ASN A 227 32.31 -31.82 6.60
CA ASN A 227 32.23 -31.84 5.13
C ASN A 227 31.92 -30.45 4.51
N GLY A 228 32.71 -29.42 4.85
CA GLY A 228 32.67 -28.08 4.23
C GLY A 228 33.95 -27.80 3.45
N ARG A 229 33.92 -26.87 2.48
CA ARG A 229 35.10 -26.48 1.68
C ARG A 229 35.95 -25.37 2.31
N VAL A 230 35.54 -24.80 3.43
CA VAL A 230 36.25 -23.70 4.11
C VAL A 230 36.96 -24.26 5.33
N CYS A 231 38.24 -23.95 5.51
CA CYS A 231 38.99 -24.41 6.67
C CYS A 231 38.61 -23.65 7.93
N GLU A 232 38.29 -24.36 9.02
CA GLU A 232 37.82 -23.76 10.28
C GLU A 232 38.87 -22.92 11.03
N MET A 233 40.17 -23.09 10.73
CA MET A 233 41.26 -22.37 11.41
C MET A 233 41.79 -21.16 10.66
N CYS A 234 41.64 -21.10 9.32
CA CYS A 234 42.18 -20.00 8.52
C CYS A 234 41.17 -19.37 7.55
N ASP A 235 39.93 -19.85 7.56
CA ASP A 235 38.79 -19.39 6.75
C ASP A 235 39.02 -19.31 5.23
N ARG A 236 40.03 -20.04 4.71
CA ARG A 236 40.24 -20.19 3.26
C ARG A 236 39.45 -21.37 2.69
N THR A 237 38.85 -21.15 1.52
CA THR A 237 38.11 -22.17 0.74
C THR A 237 39.07 -23.03 -0.09
N SER A 238 38.91 -24.35 -0.11
CA SER A 238 39.76 -25.30 -0.84
C SER A 238 39.65 -25.10 -2.37
N GLU A 239 40.76 -24.78 -3.02
CA GLU A 239 40.87 -24.77 -4.48
C GLU A 239 41.12 -26.21 -4.99
N ILE A 240 40.27 -26.74 -5.87
CA ILE A 240 40.57 -27.96 -6.62
C ILE A 240 40.50 -27.66 -8.11
N LEU A 241 41.65 -27.80 -8.76
CA LEU A 241 41.88 -27.80 -10.20
C LEU A 241 41.24 -29.03 -10.86
N GLN A 242 40.75 -28.85 -12.08
CA GLN A 242 40.07 -29.86 -12.89
C GLN A 242 40.98 -31.04 -13.28
N GLY A 243 40.41 -32.24 -13.26
CA GLY A 243 40.72 -33.30 -14.24
C GLY A 243 41.51 -34.51 -13.75
N ALA A 244 40.82 -35.63 -13.48
CA ALA A 244 41.21 -36.97 -13.93
C ALA A 244 40.01 -37.92 -13.80
N VAL A 245 39.66 -38.54 -14.92
CA VAL A 245 38.52 -39.44 -15.13
C VAL A 245 38.89 -40.86 -14.68
N GLU A 246 38.05 -41.50 -13.88
CA GLU A 246 37.93 -42.96 -13.83
C GLU A 246 36.46 -43.39 -13.90
N PRO A 247 36.12 -44.45 -14.66
CA PRO A 247 34.74 -44.83 -14.94
C PRO A 247 34.11 -45.56 -13.75
N LYS A 248 33.12 -44.92 -13.12
CA LYS A 248 32.31 -45.55 -12.07
C LYS A 248 31.21 -46.41 -12.70
N LYS A 249 31.09 -47.65 -12.20
CA LYS A 249 29.97 -48.56 -12.46
C LYS A 249 28.64 -47.81 -12.28
N ILE A 250 27.79 -47.87 -13.30
CA ILE A 250 26.45 -47.27 -13.33
C ILE A 250 25.57 -48.04 -12.34
N ASP A 251 25.23 -47.39 -11.22
CA ASP A 251 24.17 -47.84 -10.33
C ASP A 251 22.84 -47.34 -10.89
N LEU A 252 22.16 -48.18 -11.69
CA LEU A 252 20.93 -47.81 -12.42
C LEU A 252 19.83 -47.25 -11.50
N ALA A 253 19.80 -47.64 -10.22
CA ALA A 253 18.80 -47.14 -9.27
C ALA A 253 19.04 -45.67 -8.88
N TYR A 254 20.32 -45.27 -8.75
CA TYR A 254 20.70 -43.89 -8.45
C TYR A 254 20.44 -42.97 -9.65
N ASP A 255 20.76 -43.44 -10.86
CA ASP A 255 20.51 -42.70 -12.11
C ASP A 255 19.01 -42.53 -12.40
N MET A 256 18.19 -43.55 -12.09
CA MET A 256 16.73 -43.45 -12.19
C MET A 256 16.12 -42.44 -11.22
N GLU A 257 16.60 -42.38 -9.97
CA GLU A 257 16.14 -41.41 -8.97
C GLU A 257 16.62 -39.99 -9.28
N GLU A 258 17.85 -39.81 -9.73
CA GLU A 258 18.37 -38.52 -10.21
C GLU A 258 17.59 -38.03 -11.43
N THR A 259 17.29 -38.91 -12.38
CA THR A 259 16.45 -38.60 -13.55
C THR A 259 15.01 -38.27 -13.14
N ARG A 260 14.46 -38.92 -12.11
CA ARG A 260 13.12 -38.60 -11.56
C ARG A 260 13.11 -37.22 -10.89
N GLN A 261 14.11 -36.90 -10.07
CA GLN A 261 14.24 -35.60 -9.42
C GLN A 261 14.47 -34.46 -10.42
N LYS A 262 15.26 -34.72 -11.47
CA LYS A 262 15.48 -33.77 -12.55
C LYS A 262 14.18 -33.47 -13.31
N ARG A 263 13.40 -34.51 -13.66
CA ARG A 263 12.08 -34.35 -14.28
C ARG A 263 11.11 -33.56 -13.40
N LEU A 264 11.02 -33.87 -12.09
CA LEU A 264 10.18 -33.10 -11.16
C LEU A 264 10.57 -31.63 -11.06
N LYS A 265 11.87 -31.31 -11.08
CA LYS A 265 12.36 -29.92 -11.10
C LYS A 265 12.01 -29.21 -12.41
N GLU A 266 12.20 -29.89 -13.54
CA GLU A 266 11.86 -29.37 -14.87
C GLU A 266 10.35 -29.12 -15.00
N ASP A 267 9.51 -30.05 -14.57
CA ASP A 267 8.05 -29.92 -14.58
C ASP A 267 7.57 -28.84 -13.60
N GLY A 268 8.18 -28.75 -12.41
CA GLY A 268 7.92 -27.67 -11.46
C GLY A 268 8.26 -26.28 -12.02
N MET A 269 9.41 -26.14 -12.71
CA MET A 269 9.78 -24.89 -13.37
C MET A 269 8.82 -24.51 -14.51
N LYS A 270 8.35 -25.49 -15.29
CA LYS A 270 7.34 -25.25 -16.33
C LYS A 270 6.04 -24.71 -15.75
N ILE A 271 5.52 -25.32 -14.68
CA ILE A 271 4.29 -24.85 -14.01
C ILE A 271 4.48 -23.43 -13.47
N VAL A 272 5.61 -23.13 -12.83
CA VAL A 272 5.91 -21.78 -12.33
C VAL A 272 5.97 -20.75 -13.47
N SER A 273 6.50 -21.14 -14.63
CA SER A 273 6.50 -20.28 -15.83
C SER A 273 5.08 -19.96 -16.29
N LEU A 274 4.21 -20.97 -16.34
CA LEU A 274 2.79 -20.80 -16.74
C LEU A 274 2.01 -19.95 -15.74
N ILE A 275 2.26 -20.09 -14.43
CA ILE A 275 1.63 -19.24 -13.40
C ILE A 275 2.07 -17.79 -13.56
N ARG A 276 3.37 -17.52 -13.71
CA ARG A 276 3.88 -16.16 -13.94
C ARG A 276 3.33 -15.53 -15.21
N GLU A 277 3.13 -16.33 -16.25
CA GLU A 277 2.46 -15.87 -17.47
C GLU A 277 0.97 -15.56 -17.26
N GLY A 278 0.27 -16.39 -16.49
CA GLY A 278 -1.12 -16.14 -16.08
C GLY A 278 -1.26 -14.87 -15.23
N GLU A 279 -0.37 -14.65 -14.26
CA GLU A 279 -0.35 -13.46 -13.40
C GLU A 279 -0.16 -12.18 -14.21
N ARG A 280 0.72 -12.19 -15.23
CA ARG A 280 0.86 -11.06 -16.17
C ARG A 280 -0.43 -10.74 -16.94
N ASN A 281 -1.34 -11.71 -17.04
CA ASN A 281 -2.64 -11.58 -17.67
C ASN A 281 -3.81 -11.54 -16.66
N ASN A 282 -3.53 -11.26 -15.37
CA ASN A 282 -4.52 -11.17 -14.29
C ASN A 282 -5.32 -12.46 -14.01
N LEU A 283 -4.72 -13.63 -14.23
CA LEU A 283 -5.31 -14.92 -13.90
C LEU A 283 -4.83 -15.41 -12.54
N LEU A 284 -5.70 -16.13 -11.82
CA LEU A 284 -5.34 -16.73 -10.55
C LEU A 284 -4.53 -18.03 -10.77
N PRO A 285 -3.56 -18.35 -9.87
CA PRO A 285 -2.79 -19.59 -9.95
C PRO A 285 -3.68 -20.84 -10.02
N GLU A 286 -4.79 -20.85 -9.30
CA GLU A 286 -5.75 -21.95 -9.28
C GLU A 286 -6.38 -22.18 -10.65
N GLU A 287 -6.68 -21.11 -11.40
CA GLU A 287 -7.27 -21.20 -12.74
C GLU A 287 -6.26 -21.79 -13.74
N VAL A 288 -5.01 -21.34 -13.65
CA VAL A 288 -3.90 -21.86 -14.45
C VAL A 288 -3.68 -23.34 -14.15
N CYS A 289 -3.60 -23.72 -12.87
CA CYS A 289 -3.40 -25.11 -12.47
C CYS A 289 -4.55 -26.01 -12.89
N CYS A 290 -5.81 -25.57 -12.75
CA CYS A 290 -6.97 -26.35 -13.19
C CYS A 290 -6.99 -26.52 -14.71
N ALA A 291 -6.68 -25.47 -15.48
CA ALA A 291 -6.62 -25.56 -16.94
C ALA A 291 -5.54 -26.55 -17.41
N VAL A 292 -4.32 -26.42 -16.88
CA VAL A 292 -3.21 -27.33 -17.21
C VAL A 292 -3.55 -28.77 -16.83
N ARG A 293 -4.13 -28.99 -15.65
CA ARG A 293 -4.47 -30.34 -15.18
C ARG A 293 -5.60 -30.96 -15.98
N TYR A 294 -6.59 -30.17 -16.42
CA TYR A 294 -7.74 -30.65 -17.17
C TYR A 294 -7.42 -30.94 -18.64
N SER A 295 -6.77 -30.00 -19.33
CA SER A 295 -6.54 -30.10 -20.78
C SER A 295 -5.11 -30.40 -21.20
N GLY A 296 -4.14 -30.33 -20.28
CA GLY A 296 -2.72 -30.40 -20.62
C GLY A 296 -2.20 -29.18 -21.39
N THR A 297 -2.94 -28.06 -21.40
CA THR A 297 -2.57 -26.87 -22.18
C THR A 297 -1.25 -26.25 -21.73
N GLU A 298 -0.41 -25.90 -22.71
CA GLU A 298 0.79 -25.09 -22.50
C GLU A 298 0.51 -23.58 -22.59
N VAL A 299 -0.72 -23.20 -22.95
CA VAL A 299 -1.18 -21.80 -23.05
C VAL A 299 -2.47 -21.58 -22.25
N PRO A 300 -2.41 -21.59 -20.91
CA PRO A 300 -3.59 -21.59 -20.04
C PRO A 300 -4.48 -20.36 -20.22
N HIS A 301 -3.88 -19.19 -20.49
CA HIS A 301 -4.64 -17.95 -20.69
C HIS A 301 -5.61 -18.04 -21.86
N TRP A 302 -5.14 -18.49 -23.03
CA TRP A 302 -5.98 -18.62 -24.21
C TRP A 302 -7.04 -19.69 -24.01
N TRP A 303 -6.66 -20.84 -23.45
CA TRP A 303 -7.57 -21.94 -23.18
C TRP A 303 -8.71 -21.57 -22.22
N LEU A 304 -8.41 -20.82 -21.15
CA LEU A 304 -9.41 -20.32 -20.21
C LEU A 304 -10.41 -19.35 -20.87
N GLN A 305 -10.03 -18.65 -21.94
CA GLN A 305 -10.91 -17.76 -22.67
C GLN A 305 -11.74 -18.46 -23.74
N SER A 306 -11.16 -19.43 -24.47
CA SER A 306 -11.84 -20.09 -25.58
C SER A 306 -12.59 -21.37 -25.19
N GLU A 307 -11.97 -22.24 -24.39
CA GLU A 307 -12.45 -23.61 -24.17
C GLU A 307 -13.23 -23.77 -22.86
N LEU A 308 -12.83 -23.07 -21.80
CA LEU A 308 -13.47 -23.18 -20.49
C LEU A 308 -15.00 -22.99 -20.54
N PRO A 309 -15.58 -22.03 -21.30
CA PRO A 309 -17.04 -21.89 -21.38
C PRO A 309 -17.75 -23.19 -21.76
N TYR A 310 -17.24 -23.93 -22.76
CA TYR A 310 -17.83 -25.20 -23.19
C TYR A 310 -17.68 -26.32 -22.16
N VAL A 311 -16.55 -26.33 -21.44
CA VAL A 311 -16.32 -27.28 -20.33
C VAL A 311 -17.33 -27.04 -19.21
N LEU A 312 -17.58 -25.78 -18.88
CA LEU A 312 -18.55 -25.41 -17.85
C LEU A 312 -20.00 -25.67 -18.29
N GLU A 313 -20.33 -25.48 -19.57
CA GLU A 313 -21.63 -25.87 -20.14
C GLU A 313 -21.86 -27.38 -20.01
N ASN A 314 -20.88 -28.21 -20.36
CA ASN A 314 -20.98 -29.65 -20.20
C ASN A 314 -21.10 -30.08 -18.72
N LEU A 315 -20.38 -29.40 -17.82
CA LEU A 315 -20.51 -29.58 -16.38
C LEU A 315 -21.95 -29.27 -15.93
N LEU A 316 -22.51 -28.16 -16.38
CA LEU A 316 -23.88 -27.76 -16.06
C LEU A 316 -24.91 -28.74 -16.60
N ASP A 317 -24.75 -29.24 -17.82
CA ASP A 317 -25.65 -30.24 -18.40
C ASP A 317 -25.62 -31.54 -17.58
N THR A 318 -24.41 -32.01 -17.27
CA THR A 318 -24.20 -33.23 -16.46
C THR A 318 -24.77 -33.05 -15.05
N ALA A 319 -24.55 -31.88 -14.43
CA ALA A 319 -25.08 -31.55 -13.12
C ALA A 319 -26.60 -31.44 -13.13
N SER A 320 -27.19 -30.81 -14.15
CA SER A 320 -28.63 -30.65 -14.30
C SER A 320 -29.34 -31.99 -14.48
N GLN A 321 -28.76 -32.91 -15.26
CA GLN A 321 -29.26 -34.28 -15.40
C GLN A 321 -29.25 -35.04 -14.06
N LYS A 322 -28.20 -34.88 -13.25
CA LYS A 322 -28.07 -35.54 -11.92
C LYS A 322 -28.90 -34.86 -10.82
N ALA A 323 -29.14 -33.55 -10.92
CA ALA A 323 -29.88 -32.75 -9.93
C ALA A 323 -31.38 -33.08 -9.88
N GLY A 324 -31.96 -33.38 -11.06
CA GLY A 324 -33.41 -33.41 -11.27
C GLY A 324 -34.09 -32.08 -10.93
N ASP A 325 -35.42 -32.08 -10.83
CA ASP A 325 -36.21 -30.88 -10.50
C ASP A 325 -35.88 -30.30 -9.11
N LYS A 326 -35.04 -30.96 -8.30
CA LYS A 326 -34.89 -30.64 -6.87
C LYS A 326 -34.03 -29.43 -6.55
N LEU A 327 -33.07 -29.11 -7.40
CA LEU A 327 -32.09 -28.03 -7.18
C LEU A 327 -32.26 -26.86 -8.16
N GLY A 328 -33.14 -27.04 -9.17
CA GLY A 328 -33.38 -26.17 -10.32
C GLY A 328 -32.13 -25.79 -11.10
N ALA A 329 -32.25 -24.75 -11.92
CA ALA A 329 -31.17 -24.33 -12.81
C ALA A 329 -29.95 -23.87 -12.01
N LEU A 330 -28.78 -24.35 -12.44
CA LEU A 330 -27.46 -23.97 -11.95
C LEU A 330 -26.88 -22.87 -12.84
N THR A 331 -26.00 -22.04 -12.28
CA THR A 331 -25.39 -20.94 -13.02
C THR A 331 -23.94 -21.24 -13.44
N MET A 332 -23.47 -20.61 -14.52
CA MET A 332 -22.07 -20.73 -14.97
C MET A 332 -21.06 -20.38 -13.88
N GLU A 333 -21.39 -19.42 -13.02
CA GLU A 333 -20.54 -19.01 -11.90
C GLU A 333 -20.43 -20.10 -10.83
N GLU A 334 -21.51 -20.84 -10.56
CA GLU A 334 -21.48 -21.98 -9.65
C GLU A 334 -20.68 -23.15 -10.23
N ALA A 335 -20.85 -23.41 -11.54
CA ALA A 335 -20.04 -24.40 -12.25
C ALA A 335 -18.55 -24.05 -12.21
N ARG A 336 -18.20 -22.78 -12.48
CA ARG A 336 -16.81 -22.31 -12.46
C ARG A 336 -16.17 -22.48 -11.07
N LYS A 337 -16.87 -22.05 -10.01
CA LYS A 337 -16.38 -22.22 -8.63
C LYS A 337 -16.21 -23.68 -8.25
N ALA A 338 -17.14 -24.55 -8.64
CA ALA A 338 -17.04 -25.98 -8.37
C ALA A 338 -15.90 -26.65 -9.14
N TRP A 339 -15.69 -26.24 -10.39
CA TRP A 339 -14.59 -26.71 -11.24
C TRP A 339 -13.23 -26.33 -10.65
N LEU A 340 -13.07 -25.07 -10.21
CA LEU A 340 -11.85 -24.61 -9.54
C LEU A 340 -11.62 -25.32 -8.20
N ALA A 341 -12.64 -25.45 -7.36
CA ALA A 341 -12.55 -26.14 -6.08
C ALA A 341 -12.19 -27.63 -6.22
N SER A 342 -12.47 -28.22 -7.38
CA SER A 342 -12.18 -29.63 -7.71
C SER A 342 -10.85 -29.81 -8.45
N GLY A 343 -10.07 -28.74 -8.64
CA GLY A 343 -8.80 -28.82 -9.36
C GLY A 343 -8.97 -29.16 -10.84
N GLY A 344 -10.12 -28.84 -11.43
CA GLY A 344 -10.47 -29.14 -12.82
C GLY A 344 -11.08 -30.52 -13.08
N ASP A 345 -11.23 -31.37 -12.05
CA ASP A 345 -11.85 -32.69 -12.20
C ASP A 345 -13.37 -32.61 -12.40
N MET A 346 -13.88 -33.13 -13.51
CA MET A 346 -15.29 -32.96 -13.90
C MET A 346 -16.27 -33.68 -12.97
N ASP A 347 -15.99 -34.92 -12.60
CA ASP A 347 -16.90 -35.70 -11.75
C ASP A 347 -16.97 -35.12 -10.33
N SER A 348 -15.82 -34.76 -9.76
CA SER A 348 -15.74 -34.08 -8.47
C SER A 348 -16.43 -32.72 -8.53
N ALA A 349 -16.27 -31.97 -9.63
CA ALA A 349 -16.89 -30.66 -9.79
C ALA A 349 -18.42 -30.76 -9.87
N VAL A 350 -18.96 -31.75 -10.56
CA VAL A 350 -20.41 -32.00 -10.59
C VAL A 350 -20.92 -32.34 -9.18
N ILE A 351 -20.26 -33.24 -8.45
CA ILE A 351 -20.66 -33.61 -7.08
C ILE A 351 -20.59 -32.39 -6.15
N PHE A 352 -19.51 -31.61 -6.22
CA PHE A 352 -19.31 -30.42 -5.40
C PHE A 352 -20.38 -29.37 -5.68
N CYS A 353 -20.65 -29.09 -6.97
CA CYS A 353 -21.65 -28.12 -7.41
C CYS A 353 -23.05 -28.45 -6.85
N LEU A 354 -23.47 -29.71 -6.97
CA LEU A 354 -24.77 -30.18 -6.48
C LEU A 354 -24.86 -30.15 -4.95
N THR A 355 -23.79 -30.56 -4.27
CA THR A 355 -23.72 -30.58 -2.81
C THR A 355 -23.79 -29.17 -2.24
N GLU A 356 -23.04 -28.23 -2.82
CA GLU A 356 -23.09 -26.82 -2.41
C GLU A 356 -24.46 -26.20 -2.71
N ARG A 357 -25.06 -26.49 -3.87
CA ARG A 357 -26.41 -26.00 -4.18
C ARG A 357 -27.43 -26.49 -3.16
N ARG A 358 -27.36 -27.75 -2.76
CA ARG A 358 -28.22 -28.34 -1.71
C ARG A 358 -28.01 -27.63 -0.37
N ARG A 359 -26.74 -27.45 0.04
CA ARG A 359 -26.39 -26.75 1.28
C ARG A 359 -26.93 -25.32 1.31
N LYS A 360 -26.85 -24.58 0.19
CA LYS A 360 -27.40 -23.22 0.06
C LYS A 360 -28.92 -23.19 0.21
N ILE A 361 -29.63 -24.12 -0.43
CA ILE A 361 -31.10 -24.25 -0.29
C ILE A 361 -31.48 -24.57 1.16
N ASP A 362 -30.79 -25.53 1.79
CA ASP A 362 -31.06 -25.91 3.18
C ASP A 362 -30.77 -24.76 4.15
N THR A 363 -29.74 -23.94 3.86
CA THR A 363 -29.44 -22.73 4.62
C THR A 363 -30.56 -21.70 4.51
N LEU A 364 -31.06 -21.41 3.30
CA LEU A 364 -32.16 -20.47 3.09
C LEU A 364 -33.49 -20.98 3.69
N ASN A 365 -33.73 -22.29 3.65
CA ASN A 365 -34.87 -22.92 4.33
C ASN A 365 -34.77 -22.72 5.86
N ALA A 366 -33.59 -22.95 6.45
CA ALA A 366 -33.36 -22.74 7.87
C ALA A 366 -33.52 -21.26 8.29
N LEU A 367 -33.27 -20.32 7.37
CA LEU A 367 -33.49 -18.88 7.55
C LEU A 367 -34.96 -18.45 7.36
N GLY A 368 -35.91 -19.39 7.24
CA GLY A 368 -37.34 -19.10 7.22
C GLY A 368 -37.95 -18.96 5.81
N PHE A 369 -37.25 -19.38 4.75
CA PHE A 369 -37.76 -19.36 3.37
C PHE A 369 -38.02 -20.78 2.85
N PRO A 370 -39.11 -21.46 3.25
CA PRO A 370 -39.38 -22.85 2.87
C PRO A 370 -39.90 -23.02 1.43
N ASP A 371 -40.27 -21.93 0.75
CA ASP A 371 -40.79 -21.96 -0.63
C ASP A 371 -39.64 -22.24 -1.60
N ARG A 372 -39.48 -23.53 -1.92
CA ARG A 372 -38.37 -24.02 -2.72
C ARG A 372 -38.29 -23.39 -4.10
N CYS A 373 -39.43 -23.12 -4.75
CA CYS A 373 -39.43 -22.50 -6.07
C CYS A 373 -38.81 -21.11 -6.00
N LYS A 374 -39.24 -20.29 -5.04
CA LYS A 374 -38.67 -18.95 -4.83
C LYS A 374 -37.20 -18.99 -4.45
N VAL A 375 -36.81 -19.91 -3.56
CA VAL A 375 -35.40 -20.06 -3.11
C VAL A 375 -34.49 -20.39 -4.29
N VAL A 376 -34.88 -21.36 -5.11
CA VAL A 376 -34.08 -21.80 -6.24
C VAL A 376 -34.01 -20.74 -7.34
N THR A 377 -35.12 -20.03 -7.60
CA THR A 377 -35.14 -18.87 -8.52
C THR A 377 -34.23 -17.75 -8.00
N ALA A 378 -34.34 -17.38 -6.71
CA ALA A 378 -33.51 -16.34 -6.12
C ALA A 378 -32.02 -16.72 -6.14
N LEU A 379 -31.69 -17.99 -5.91
CA LEU A 379 -30.32 -18.50 -6.02
C LEU A 379 -29.82 -18.53 -7.48
N PHE A 380 -30.70 -18.63 -8.47
CA PHE A 380 -30.31 -18.52 -9.88
C PHE A 380 -30.04 -17.06 -10.26
N GLU A 381 -30.96 -16.14 -9.92
CA GLU A 381 -30.81 -14.69 -10.16
C GLU A 381 -29.59 -14.07 -9.46
N SER A 382 -29.15 -14.67 -8.37
CA SER A 382 -27.99 -14.22 -7.58
C SER A 382 -26.67 -14.92 -7.93
N ALA A 383 -26.62 -15.72 -8.99
CA ALA A 383 -25.43 -16.53 -9.34
C ALA A 383 -24.96 -17.42 -8.17
N GLY A 384 -25.90 -17.94 -7.39
CA GLY A 384 -25.64 -18.81 -6.25
C GLY A 384 -25.16 -18.10 -4.99
N ASP A 385 -25.24 -16.78 -4.92
CA ASP A 385 -24.87 -16.01 -3.73
C ASP A 385 -26.02 -16.00 -2.70
N ILE A 386 -25.76 -16.57 -1.51
CA ILE A 386 -26.79 -16.69 -0.45
C ILE A 386 -27.26 -15.32 0.03
N GLY A 387 -26.38 -14.33 0.15
CA GLY A 387 -26.72 -12.99 0.66
C GLY A 387 -27.59 -12.21 -0.30
N LYS A 388 -27.26 -12.24 -1.60
CA LYS A 388 -28.09 -11.65 -2.66
C LYS A 388 -29.42 -12.39 -2.80
N ALA A 389 -29.42 -13.72 -2.77
CA ALA A 389 -30.64 -14.52 -2.78
C ALA A 389 -31.56 -14.19 -1.59
N LEU A 390 -30.98 -14.05 -0.40
CA LEU A 390 -31.71 -13.65 0.81
C LEU A 390 -32.36 -12.27 0.65
N ASN A 391 -31.64 -11.30 0.07
CA ASN A 391 -32.20 -9.97 -0.21
C ASN A 391 -33.38 -10.03 -1.20
N ILE A 392 -33.24 -10.81 -2.30
CA ILE A 392 -34.31 -11.04 -3.28
C ILE A 392 -35.55 -11.64 -2.60
N LEU A 393 -35.37 -12.58 -1.67
CA LEU A 393 -36.47 -13.23 -0.94
C LEU A 393 -37.10 -12.31 0.13
N GLN A 394 -36.30 -11.47 0.78
CA GLN A 394 -36.74 -10.56 1.85
C GLN A 394 -37.47 -9.33 1.31
N LYS A 395 -37.03 -8.77 0.19
CA LYS A 395 -37.54 -7.49 -0.35
C LYS A 395 -39.05 -7.48 -0.61
N PRO A 396 -39.69 -8.53 -1.16
CA PRO A 396 -41.14 -8.61 -1.28
C PRO A 396 -41.88 -8.58 0.06
N LEU A 397 -41.30 -9.16 1.11
CA LEU A 397 -41.89 -9.16 2.46
C LEU A 397 -41.81 -7.78 3.11
N LEU A 398 -40.80 -6.98 2.76
CA LEU A 398 -40.61 -5.61 3.23
C LEU A 398 -41.43 -4.58 2.44
N LYS A 399 -41.90 -4.92 1.24
CA LYS A 399 -42.61 -3.98 0.34
C LYS A 399 -43.86 -3.34 0.98
N PRO A 400 -44.75 -4.06 1.69
CA PRO A 400 -45.89 -3.44 2.37
C PRO A 400 -45.48 -2.49 3.50
N PHE A 401 -44.35 -2.75 4.17
CA PHE A 401 -43.80 -1.87 5.19
C PHE A 401 -43.24 -0.59 4.55
N LEU A 402 -42.40 -0.73 3.51
CA LEU A 402 -41.81 0.39 2.76
C LEU A 402 -42.85 1.34 2.18
N ILE A 403 -43.97 0.80 1.66
CA ILE A 403 -45.09 1.61 1.15
C ILE A 403 -45.73 2.45 2.26
N ARG A 404 -45.92 1.88 3.46
CA ARG A 404 -46.48 2.61 4.61
C ARG A 404 -45.50 3.64 5.17
N THR A 405 -44.21 3.31 5.23
CA THR A 405 -43.18 4.21 5.76
C THR A 405 -42.81 5.34 4.79
N GLY A 406 -42.91 5.12 3.48
CA GLY A 406 -42.62 6.14 2.46
C GLY A 406 -43.74 7.17 2.25
N GLN A 407 -44.94 6.95 2.79
CA GLN A 407 -46.08 7.88 2.70
C GLN A 407 -46.04 9.01 3.75
N GLU A 408 -45.21 8.90 4.80
CA GLU A 408 -45.01 9.92 5.82
C GLU A 408 -43.53 10.32 5.91
N ARG A 409 -43.20 11.61 6.12
CA ARG A 409 -41.82 12.05 6.40
C ARG A 409 -41.39 11.45 7.72
N GLN A 410 -40.61 10.37 7.68
CA GLN A 410 -40.17 9.71 8.90
C GLN A 410 -39.11 10.56 9.63
N PRO A 411 -39.18 10.67 10.97
CA PRO A 411 -38.15 11.35 11.76
C PRO A 411 -36.79 10.62 11.62
N PRO A 412 -35.65 11.29 11.89
CA PRO A 412 -34.33 10.64 11.91
C PRO A 412 -34.35 9.35 12.73
N LEU A 413 -33.64 8.32 12.27
CA LEU A 413 -33.60 7.03 12.95
C LEU A 413 -32.95 7.19 14.33
N GLN A 414 -33.72 6.94 15.38
CA GLN A 414 -33.26 7.03 16.77
C GLN A 414 -32.81 5.64 17.25
N PRO A 415 -31.48 5.40 17.39
CA PRO A 415 -30.97 4.08 17.77
C PRO A 415 -31.36 3.67 19.20
N ASP A 416 -31.60 4.65 20.06
CA ASP A 416 -31.98 4.55 21.47
C ASP A 416 -33.49 4.38 21.70
N SER A 417 -34.29 4.23 20.65
CA SER A 417 -35.73 3.99 20.76
C SER A 417 -36.05 2.72 21.59
N GLU A 418 -37.03 2.82 22.47
CA GLU A 418 -37.55 1.69 23.26
C GLU A 418 -38.02 0.52 22.36
N ASN A 419 -38.52 0.84 21.16
CA ASN A 419 -38.97 -0.16 20.20
C ASN A 419 -37.83 -0.60 19.26
N LYS A 420 -36.87 -1.35 19.82
CA LYS A 420 -35.71 -1.91 19.08
C LYS A 420 -36.12 -2.65 17.80
N GLN A 421 -37.24 -3.35 17.83
CA GLN A 421 -37.78 -4.10 16.70
C GLN A 421 -38.21 -3.20 15.53
N ALA A 422 -38.74 -2.00 15.80
CA ALA A 422 -39.05 -1.03 14.76
C ALA A 422 -37.78 -0.46 14.13
N VAL A 423 -36.77 -0.17 14.95
CA VAL A 423 -35.46 0.34 14.50
C VAL A 423 -34.76 -0.68 13.59
N LEU A 424 -34.74 -1.96 13.98
CA LEU A 424 -34.13 -3.03 13.19
C LEU A 424 -34.80 -3.23 11.82
N ARG A 425 -36.13 -3.19 11.77
CA ARG A 425 -36.86 -3.25 10.48
C ARG A 425 -36.55 -2.06 9.59
N ARG A 426 -36.42 -0.88 10.20
CA ARG A 426 -36.10 0.35 9.50
C ARG A 426 -34.67 0.33 8.96
N LEU A 427 -33.69 -0.10 9.76
CA LEU A 427 -32.31 -0.34 9.33
C LEU A 427 -32.24 -1.33 8.16
N LEU A 428 -32.97 -2.46 8.26
CA LEU A 428 -33.00 -3.47 7.20
C LEU A 428 -33.62 -2.92 5.91
N ALA A 429 -34.73 -2.18 6.02
CA ALA A 429 -35.52 -1.73 4.88
C ALA A 429 -34.95 -0.48 4.20
N GLU A 430 -34.56 0.55 4.97
CA GLU A 430 -34.03 1.81 4.41
C GLU A 430 -32.60 1.65 3.90
N TYR A 431 -31.75 0.88 4.61
CA TYR A 431 -30.33 0.77 4.30
C TYR A 431 -29.95 -0.54 3.60
N SER A 432 -30.94 -1.38 3.24
CA SER A 432 -30.75 -2.62 2.47
C SER A 432 -29.69 -3.56 3.06
N LEU A 433 -29.66 -3.69 4.39
CA LEU A 433 -28.75 -4.62 5.06
C LEU A 433 -29.09 -6.07 4.68
N HIS A 434 -28.07 -6.93 4.53
CA HIS A 434 -28.25 -8.28 3.99
C HIS A 434 -29.03 -9.24 4.91
N SER A 435 -29.10 -8.97 6.21
CA SER A 435 -29.77 -9.85 7.17
C SER A 435 -30.19 -9.12 8.44
N TRP A 436 -31.11 -9.73 9.19
CA TRP A 436 -31.53 -9.26 10.50
C TRP A 436 -30.35 -9.15 11.48
N GLY A 437 -29.47 -10.15 11.51
CA GLY A 437 -28.27 -10.13 12.36
C GLY A 437 -27.32 -8.97 12.05
N ARG A 438 -27.26 -8.51 10.79
CA ARG A 438 -26.52 -7.30 10.42
C ARG A 438 -27.21 -6.03 10.90
N ALA A 439 -28.54 -5.96 10.85
CA ALA A 439 -29.27 -4.85 11.46
C ALA A 439 -29.05 -4.79 12.98
N GLU A 440 -29.01 -5.94 13.66
CA GLU A 440 -28.69 -6.03 15.09
C GLU A 440 -27.26 -5.62 15.39
N LEU A 441 -26.29 -6.05 14.57
CA LEU A 441 -24.91 -5.63 14.69
C LEU A 441 -24.76 -4.12 14.54
N ALA A 442 -25.35 -3.53 13.50
CA ALA A 442 -25.35 -2.08 13.28
C ALA A 442 -25.97 -1.32 14.45
N LEU A 443 -27.16 -1.74 14.92
CA LEU A 443 -27.81 -1.14 16.07
C LEU A 443 -26.95 -1.23 17.33
N SER A 444 -26.32 -2.39 17.57
CA SER A 444 -25.46 -2.60 18.74
C SER A 444 -24.20 -1.71 18.71
N LEU A 445 -23.63 -1.46 17.53
CA LEU A 445 -22.46 -0.59 17.36
C LEU A 445 -22.84 0.89 17.52
N LEU A 446 -24.03 1.29 17.04
CA LEU A 446 -24.54 2.66 17.22
C LEU A 446 -24.79 2.97 18.70
N LEU A 447 -25.37 2.02 19.43
CA LEU A 447 -25.61 2.15 20.87
C LEU A 447 -24.30 2.17 21.67
N GLU A 448 -23.33 1.29 21.37
CA GLU A 448 -22.02 1.26 22.04
C GLU A 448 -21.16 2.50 21.69
N GLY A 449 -21.35 3.07 20.50
CA GLY A 449 -20.64 4.25 20.03
C GLY A 449 -20.94 5.49 20.85
N GLU A 450 -22.08 5.56 21.54
CA GLU A 450 -22.57 6.76 22.27
C GLU A 450 -22.50 8.04 21.41
N GLY A 451 -22.91 7.94 20.14
CA GLY A 451 -22.86 9.06 19.19
C GLY A 451 -21.51 9.33 18.53
N ARG A 452 -20.46 8.55 18.85
CA ARG A 452 -19.16 8.65 18.16
C ARG A 452 -19.17 8.16 16.71
N TYR A 453 -20.11 7.28 16.37
CA TYR A 453 -20.24 6.75 15.01
C TYR A 453 -21.50 7.31 14.36
N GLU A 454 -21.36 7.78 13.12
CA GLU A 454 -22.53 8.12 12.31
C GLU A 454 -23.21 6.86 11.78
N LEU A 455 -24.54 6.94 11.63
CA LEU A 455 -25.37 5.86 11.12
C LEU A 455 -24.85 5.31 9.77
N GLN A 456 -24.48 6.20 8.86
CA GLN A 456 -24.03 5.83 7.52
C GLN A 456 -22.71 5.03 7.56
N ASP A 457 -21.75 5.46 8.39
CA ASP A 457 -20.44 4.81 8.50
C ASP A 457 -20.57 3.39 9.08
N VAL A 458 -21.44 3.23 10.09
CA VAL A 458 -21.71 1.91 10.69
C VAL A 458 -22.41 0.99 9.68
N VAL A 459 -23.42 1.51 8.98
CA VAL A 459 -24.16 0.75 7.96
C VAL A 459 -23.21 0.28 6.85
N GLU A 460 -22.33 1.14 6.35
CA GLU A 460 -21.37 0.80 5.32
C GLU A 460 -20.38 -0.28 5.80
N ALA A 461 -19.81 -0.12 6.99
CA ALA A 461 -18.89 -1.11 7.57
C ALA A 461 -19.57 -2.49 7.79
N VAL A 462 -20.82 -2.50 8.25
CA VAL A 462 -21.62 -3.72 8.47
C VAL A 462 -22.10 -4.34 7.14
N ARG A 463 -22.17 -3.58 6.05
CA ARG A 463 -22.43 -4.13 4.70
C ARG A 463 -21.23 -4.89 4.14
N GLU A 464 -20.01 -4.50 4.51
CA GLU A 464 -18.80 -5.17 4.04
C GLU A 464 -18.39 -6.34 4.94
N SER A 465 -18.58 -6.25 6.27
CA SER A 465 -18.16 -7.29 7.22
C SER A 465 -19.23 -7.65 8.25
N GLN A 466 -19.09 -8.83 8.86
CA GLN A 466 -19.89 -9.29 10.01
C GLN A 466 -19.07 -9.41 11.30
N ASP A 467 -17.75 -9.16 11.22
CA ASP A 467 -16.83 -9.22 12.35
C ASP A 467 -16.86 -7.89 13.12
N ARG A 468 -17.34 -7.95 14.36
CA ARG A 468 -17.49 -6.78 15.23
C ARG A 468 -16.17 -6.07 15.51
N ASP A 469 -15.10 -6.80 15.76
CA ASP A 469 -13.81 -6.22 16.15
C ASP A 469 -13.10 -5.62 14.94
N PHE A 470 -13.24 -6.25 13.78
CA PHE A 470 -12.81 -5.67 12.51
C PHE A 470 -13.55 -4.36 12.19
N ILE A 471 -14.88 -4.34 12.31
CA ILE A 471 -15.69 -3.13 12.06
C ILE A 471 -15.30 -2.00 13.02
N LYS A 472 -15.08 -2.29 14.31
CA LYS A 472 -14.62 -1.29 15.28
C LYS A 472 -13.29 -0.66 14.87
N ARG A 473 -12.34 -1.45 14.37
CA ARG A 473 -11.07 -0.93 13.85
C ARG A 473 -11.28 -0.06 12.61
N MET A 474 -12.17 -0.46 11.70
CA MET A 474 -12.50 0.36 10.53
C MET A 474 -13.16 1.69 10.89
N LEU A 475 -13.99 1.73 11.95
CA LEU A 475 -14.65 2.95 12.41
C LEU A 475 -13.71 3.87 13.21
N ARG A 476 -12.56 3.37 13.67
CA ARG A 476 -11.56 4.10 14.45
C ARG A 476 -10.17 3.95 13.84
N GLN A 477 -10.01 4.48 12.63
CA GLN A 477 -8.72 4.53 11.97
C GLN A 477 -8.04 5.86 12.28
N GLU A 478 -6.82 5.81 12.80
CA GLU A 478 -6.04 7.01 13.11
C GLU A 478 -5.41 7.60 11.85
N CYS A 479 -5.47 8.93 11.71
CA CYS A 479 -4.72 9.64 10.69
C CYS A 479 -3.21 9.52 10.96
N ALA A 480 -2.46 9.04 9.96
CA ALA A 480 -1.00 8.89 10.05
C ALA A 480 -0.22 10.20 10.24
N VAL A 481 -0.87 11.37 10.08
CA VAL A 481 -0.25 12.70 10.22
C VAL A 481 -0.62 13.34 11.57
N CYS A 482 -1.91 13.42 11.90
CA CYS A 482 -2.38 14.14 13.08
C CYS A 482 -2.94 13.24 14.21
N GLY A 483 -3.05 11.93 14.00
CA GLY A 483 -3.61 10.98 14.96
C GLY A 483 -5.13 11.05 15.14
N TRP A 484 -5.85 11.89 14.39
CA TRP A 484 -7.31 11.99 14.52
C TRP A 484 -7.99 10.68 14.07
N GLU A 485 -8.81 10.11 14.96
CA GLU A 485 -9.62 8.93 14.69
C GLU A 485 -10.82 9.26 13.79
N LEU A 486 -10.87 8.63 12.63
CA LEU A 486 -11.98 8.72 11.69
C LEU A 486 -12.33 7.33 11.14
N PRO A 487 -13.58 7.11 10.69
CA PRO A 487 -13.93 5.95 9.89
C PRO A 487 -13.11 5.86 8.60
N ARG A 488 -12.68 4.65 8.23
CA ARG A 488 -11.81 4.39 7.07
C ARG A 488 -12.39 4.91 5.75
N ASN A 489 -13.71 4.85 5.56
CA ASN A 489 -14.42 5.36 4.38
C ASN A 489 -14.30 6.89 4.21
N LYS A 490 -14.07 7.63 5.31
CA LYS A 490 -13.87 9.09 5.31
C LYS A 490 -12.42 9.51 5.13
N MET A 491 -11.48 8.58 5.15
CA MET A 491 -10.05 8.87 5.00
C MET A 491 -9.62 8.87 3.52
N ARG A 492 -8.39 9.34 3.30
CA ARG A 492 -7.73 9.35 2.00
C ARG A 492 -6.42 8.57 2.09
N SER A 493 -6.12 7.81 1.05
CA SER A 493 -4.83 7.12 0.88
C SER A 493 -4.38 7.32 -0.55
N LEU A 494 -3.07 7.49 -0.75
CA LEU A 494 -2.51 7.52 -2.10
C LEU A 494 -2.48 6.10 -2.67
N THR A 495 -2.57 5.96 -3.99
CA THR A 495 -2.42 4.65 -4.66
C THR A 495 -1.05 4.03 -4.42
N SER A 496 -0.05 4.85 -4.15
CA SER A 496 1.33 4.43 -3.90
C SER A 496 1.62 3.94 -2.47
N CYS A 497 0.72 4.15 -1.50
CA CYS A 497 0.96 3.73 -0.12
C CYS A 497 -0.34 3.48 0.67
N GLU A 498 -0.28 2.65 1.72
CA GLU A 498 -1.46 2.32 2.53
C GLU A 498 -1.73 3.31 3.69
N CYS A 499 -1.02 4.45 3.70
CA CYS A 499 -1.19 5.47 4.75
C CYS A 499 -2.60 6.06 4.71
N CYS A 500 -3.28 6.03 5.86
CA CYS A 500 -4.61 6.62 6.02
C CYS A 500 -4.47 8.06 6.54
N ILE A 501 -4.93 9.04 5.77
CA ILE A 501 -4.81 10.47 6.06
C ILE A 501 -6.20 11.09 6.14
N CYS A 502 -6.45 11.92 7.14
CA CYS A 502 -7.73 12.63 7.24
C CYS A 502 -7.89 13.64 6.09
N PRO A 503 -9.14 14.00 5.72
CA PRO A 503 -9.40 14.95 4.64
C PRO A 503 -8.68 16.30 4.82
N ASP A 504 -8.57 16.78 6.06
CA ASP A 504 -7.96 18.08 6.35
C ASP A 504 -6.45 18.07 6.17
N CYS A 505 -5.75 17.08 6.73
CA CYS A 505 -4.31 16.91 6.52
C CYS A 505 -3.97 16.68 5.04
N PHE A 506 -4.78 15.90 4.34
CA PHE A 506 -4.60 15.66 2.91
C PHE A 506 -4.76 16.96 2.10
N ARG A 507 -5.86 17.69 2.31
CA ARG A 507 -6.12 18.98 1.65
C ARG A 507 -5.03 19.99 1.95
N MET A 508 -4.67 20.16 3.22
CA MET A 508 -3.67 21.14 3.65
C MET A 508 -2.31 20.86 3.01
N HIS A 509 -1.82 19.62 3.14
CA HIS A 509 -0.52 19.23 2.59
C HIS A 509 -0.44 19.47 1.09
N PHE A 510 -1.42 18.99 0.31
CA PHE A 510 -1.39 19.16 -1.14
C PHE A 510 -1.64 20.61 -1.57
N THR A 511 -2.43 21.38 -0.83
CA THR A 511 -2.57 22.84 -1.10
C THR A 511 -1.23 23.55 -0.94
N VAL A 512 -0.51 23.29 0.15
CA VAL A 512 0.83 23.85 0.38
C VAL A 512 1.83 23.35 -0.66
N ALA A 513 1.82 22.04 -0.96
CA ALA A 513 2.71 21.48 -1.97
C ALA A 513 2.49 22.09 -3.37
N VAL A 514 1.25 22.36 -3.74
CA VAL A 514 0.91 23.03 -5.00
C VAL A 514 1.30 24.51 -4.99
N LYS A 515 1.12 25.23 -3.88
CA LYS A 515 1.41 26.67 -3.84
C LYS A 515 2.90 26.97 -3.69
N GLU A 516 3.59 26.22 -2.84
CA GLU A 516 4.93 26.57 -2.35
C GLU A 516 6.02 25.60 -2.80
N LYS A 517 5.65 24.39 -3.26
CA LYS A 517 6.62 23.34 -3.61
C LYS A 517 6.60 22.98 -5.10
N HIS A 518 7.55 22.13 -5.48
CA HIS A 518 7.63 21.62 -6.84
C HIS A 518 6.63 20.45 -7.02
N ILE A 519 6.19 20.20 -8.26
CA ILE A 519 5.20 19.15 -8.53
C ILE A 519 5.67 17.74 -8.12
N ARG A 520 7.00 17.51 -8.05
CA ARG A 520 7.58 16.25 -7.54
C ARG A 520 7.51 16.10 -6.02
N ASP A 521 7.28 17.18 -5.29
CA ASP A 521 7.18 17.17 -3.82
C ASP A 521 5.75 16.84 -3.37
N MET A 522 4.85 16.54 -4.32
CA MET A 522 3.48 16.10 -4.07
C MET A 522 3.45 14.61 -3.73
N ILE A 523 4.12 14.24 -2.65
CA ILE A 523 4.25 12.87 -2.12
C ILE A 523 3.43 12.70 -0.84
N CYS A 524 3.36 11.47 -0.30
CA CYS A 524 2.67 11.20 0.95
C CYS A 524 3.26 12.00 2.13
N PRO A 525 2.45 12.75 2.90
CA PRO A 525 2.95 13.48 4.07
C PRO A 525 3.36 12.58 5.25
N ALA A 526 2.98 11.30 5.23
CA ALA A 526 3.26 10.38 6.33
C ALA A 526 4.52 9.52 6.10
N CYS A 527 4.72 9.02 4.88
CA CYS A 527 5.83 8.11 4.56
C CYS A 527 6.76 8.60 3.45
N GLU A 528 6.50 9.78 2.87
CA GLU A 528 7.32 10.39 1.80
C GLU A 528 7.39 9.57 0.48
N GLU A 529 6.55 8.55 0.32
CA GLU A 529 6.40 7.80 -0.94
C GLU A 529 5.40 8.49 -1.91
N PRO A 530 5.54 8.33 -3.24
CA PRO A 530 6.49 7.47 -3.95
C PRO A 530 7.80 8.15 -4.38
N GLU A 531 8.93 7.43 -4.30
CA GLU A 531 10.22 7.87 -4.87
C GLU A 531 10.32 7.56 -6.38
N ILE A 532 9.59 8.32 -7.21
CA ILE A 532 9.52 8.05 -8.67
C ILE A 532 10.68 8.71 -9.42
N SER A 533 11.52 7.86 -10.03
CA SER A 533 12.62 8.26 -10.91
C SER A 533 12.29 8.16 -12.40
N ASP A 534 11.39 7.25 -12.79
CA ASP A 534 10.97 7.07 -14.18
C ASP A 534 9.86 8.06 -14.59
N GLU A 535 9.95 8.59 -15.80
CA GLU A 535 9.00 9.59 -16.32
C GLU A 535 7.62 8.99 -16.64
N GLY A 536 7.54 7.71 -17.04
CA GLY A 536 6.28 7.04 -17.35
C GLY A 536 5.48 6.71 -16.09
N GLU A 537 6.14 6.20 -15.05
CA GLU A 537 5.53 5.94 -13.74
C GLU A 537 5.02 7.24 -13.09
N LEU A 538 5.73 8.35 -13.31
CA LEU A 538 5.36 9.65 -12.75
C LEU A 538 4.07 10.20 -13.37
N LEU A 539 3.87 10.00 -14.67
CA LEU A 539 2.63 10.36 -15.36
C LEU A 539 1.43 9.53 -14.85
N HIS A 540 1.65 8.23 -14.63
CA HIS A 540 0.63 7.36 -14.05
C HIS A 540 0.26 7.82 -12.63
N TYR A 541 1.26 8.13 -11.81
CA TYR A 541 1.06 8.68 -10.47
C TYR A 541 0.19 9.95 -10.50
N PHE A 542 0.55 10.95 -11.30
CA PHE A 542 -0.23 12.19 -11.39
C PHE A 542 -1.65 11.97 -11.92
N SER A 543 -1.86 10.98 -12.78
CA SER A 543 -3.21 10.63 -13.26
C SER A 543 -4.09 10.11 -12.12
N THR A 544 -3.54 9.27 -11.23
CA THR A 544 -4.27 8.80 -10.05
C THR A 544 -4.44 9.89 -8.99
N LEU A 545 -3.42 10.75 -8.81
CA LEU A 545 -3.45 11.85 -7.87
C LEU A 545 -4.47 12.92 -8.30
N ASP A 546 -4.61 13.22 -9.59
CA ASP A 546 -5.59 14.17 -10.12
C ASP A 546 -7.02 13.84 -9.66
N ILE A 547 -7.40 12.55 -9.72
CA ILE A 547 -8.72 12.07 -9.29
C ILE A 547 -8.95 12.39 -7.81
N LEU A 548 -7.93 12.19 -6.97
CA LEU A 548 -8.02 12.47 -5.53
C LEU A 548 -8.05 13.98 -5.23
N LEU A 549 -7.31 14.79 -5.99
CA LEU A 549 -7.18 16.23 -5.75
C LEU A 549 -8.39 17.02 -6.25
N ARG A 550 -9.07 16.56 -7.30
CA ARG A 550 -10.21 17.26 -7.93
C ARG A 550 -11.31 17.66 -6.95
N ASP A 551 -11.70 16.72 -6.09
CA ASP A 551 -12.78 16.94 -5.11
C ASP A 551 -12.25 17.32 -3.72
N THR A 552 -10.93 17.41 -3.55
CA THR A 552 -10.29 17.68 -2.26
C THR A 552 -9.67 19.07 -2.20
N LEU A 553 -9.15 19.61 -3.30
CA LEU A 553 -8.55 20.94 -3.34
C LEU A 553 -9.60 22.02 -3.66
N GLU A 554 -9.32 23.26 -3.25
CA GLU A 554 -10.07 24.41 -3.74
C GLU A 554 -9.77 24.66 -5.23
N VAL A 555 -10.73 25.29 -5.93
CA VAL A 555 -10.67 25.51 -7.39
C VAL A 555 -9.36 26.16 -7.83
N ASP A 556 -8.90 27.20 -7.13
CA ASP A 556 -7.66 27.91 -7.49
C ASP A 556 -6.42 27.05 -7.31
N ALA A 557 -6.37 26.24 -6.23
CA ALA A 557 -5.27 25.33 -5.98
C ALA A 557 -5.26 24.18 -7.00
N TYR A 558 -6.42 23.64 -7.35
CA TYR A 558 -6.55 22.61 -8.38
C TYR A 558 -6.14 23.12 -9.76
N ASN A 559 -6.55 24.34 -10.13
CA ASN A 559 -6.13 24.99 -11.37
C ASN A 559 -4.61 25.20 -11.40
N LEU A 560 -3.99 25.57 -10.27
CA LEU A 560 -2.54 25.71 -10.17
C LEU A 560 -1.81 24.35 -10.31
N PHE A 561 -2.37 23.27 -9.76
CA PHE A 561 -1.87 21.92 -9.98
C PHE A 561 -1.87 21.55 -11.46
N HIS A 562 -3.00 21.75 -12.14
CA HIS A 562 -3.13 21.53 -13.59
C HIS A 562 -2.20 22.39 -14.42
N LYS A 563 -2.03 23.66 -14.04
CA LYS A 563 -1.07 24.56 -14.69
C LYS A 563 0.36 24.02 -14.58
N LYS A 564 0.80 23.61 -13.39
CA LYS A 564 2.14 23.02 -13.18
C LYS A 564 2.35 21.73 -13.97
N LEU A 565 1.33 20.85 -14.02
CA LEU A 565 1.40 19.61 -14.79
C LEU A 565 1.50 19.88 -16.30
N THR A 566 0.72 20.85 -16.78
CA THR A 566 0.71 21.30 -18.18
C THR A 566 2.05 21.92 -18.56
N GLU A 567 2.56 22.87 -17.79
CA GLU A 567 3.86 23.51 -18.00
C GLU A 567 4.99 22.47 -18.05
N ARG A 568 4.95 21.44 -17.19
CA ARG A 568 5.91 20.33 -17.23
C ARG A 568 5.87 19.55 -18.56
N THR A 569 4.69 19.23 -19.05
CA THR A 569 4.52 18.50 -20.32
C THR A 569 5.01 19.36 -21.49
N LEU A 570 4.69 20.65 -21.47
CA LEU A 570 5.10 21.60 -22.51
C LEU A 570 6.62 21.86 -22.52
N MET A 571 7.30 21.82 -21.37
CA MET A 571 8.75 22.02 -21.26
C MET A 571 9.61 21.02 -22.05
N LYS A 572 9.05 19.87 -22.45
CA LYS A 572 9.77 18.89 -23.28
C LYS A 572 9.83 19.28 -24.75
N ASP A 573 9.01 20.24 -25.18
CA ASP A 573 8.95 20.69 -26.56
C ASP A 573 10.05 21.72 -26.86
N PRO A 574 10.86 21.55 -27.92
CA PRO A 574 11.92 22.50 -28.28
C PRO A 574 11.40 23.90 -28.66
N LYS A 575 10.11 24.05 -28.99
CA LYS A 575 9.46 25.33 -29.30
C LYS A 575 8.82 26.00 -28.08
N PHE A 576 9.01 25.44 -26.88
CA PHE A 576 8.49 26.01 -25.64
C PHE A 576 9.23 27.28 -25.21
N LEU A 577 8.46 28.29 -24.81
CA LEU A 577 8.94 29.59 -24.36
C LEU A 577 8.33 29.98 -23.01
N TRP A 578 9.16 30.54 -22.13
CA TRP A 578 8.72 31.25 -20.93
C TRP A 578 8.50 32.73 -21.22
N CYS A 579 7.34 33.26 -20.84
CA CYS A 579 7.12 34.69 -20.79
C CYS A 579 8.00 35.33 -19.71
N THR A 580 8.73 36.38 -20.07
CA THR A 580 9.60 37.12 -19.14
C THR A 580 8.87 38.09 -18.21
N HIS A 581 7.59 38.36 -18.47
CA HIS A 581 6.77 39.26 -17.64
C HIS A 581 5.96 38.52 -16.57
N CYS A 582 5.32 37.40 -16.94
CA CYS A 582 4.40 36.69 -16.05
C CYS A 582 4.79 35.22 -15.78
N SER A 583 5.96 34.79 -16.27
CA SER A 583 6.46 33.42 -16.13
C SER A 583 5.48 32.35 -16.62
N PHE A 584 4.59 32.69 -17.56
CA PHE A 584 3.70 31.74 -18.22
C PHE A 584 4.44 30.99 -19.34
N GLY A 585 4.34 29.66 -19.34
CA GLY A 585 4.94 28.78 -20.34
C GLY A 585 3.99 28.46 -21.50
N PHE A 586 4.44 28.57 -22.75
CA PHE A 586 3.64 28.27 -23.93
C PHE A 586 4.50 27.82 -25.12
N ILE A 587 3.91 27.10 -26.06
CA ILE A 587 4.57 26.73 -27.33
C ILE A 587 4.41 27.89 -28.32
N TYR A 588 5.50 28.26 -28.97
CA TYR A 588 5.51 29.31 -29.99
C TYR A 588 6.05 28.75 -31.30
N GLU A 589 5.18 28.60 -32.29
CA GLU A 589 5.51 27.95 -33.57
C GLU A 589 6.08 28.88 -34.63
N SER A 590 5.94 30.20 -34.46
CA SER A 590 6.38 31.20 -35.43
C SER A 590 7.88 31.51 -35.31
N ASP A 591 8.50 31.88 -36.42
CA ASP A 591 9.90 32.30 -36.49
C ASP A 591 10.13 33.79 -36.26
N GLN A 592 9.06 34.54 -35.99
CA GLN A 592 9.17 35.95 -35.63
C GLN A 592 9.87 36.15 -34.28
N LEU A 593 10.70 37.21 -34.22
CA LEU A 593 11.40 37.59 -33.01
C LEU A 593 10.46 38.20 -31.97
N ASP A 594 9.37 38.85 -32.38
CA ASP A 594 8.38 39.46 -31.48
C ASP A 594 7.34 38.45 -30.99
N VAL A 595 7.59 37.87 -29.82
CA VAL A 595 6.69 36.89 -29.21
C VAL A 595 5.69 37.60 -28.32
N LYS A 596 4.39 37.43 -28.59
CA LYS A 596 3.31 37.95 -27.73
C LYS A 596 2.82 36.88 -26.76
N CYS A 597 2.88 37.15 -25.46
CA CYS A 597 2.41 36.21 -24.45
C CYS A 597 0.88 36.03 -24.51
N PRO A 598 0.35 34.79 -24.54
CA PRO A 598 -1.10 34.56 -24.52
C PRO A 598 -1.78 34.98 -23.21
N GLN A 599 -1.04 34.96 -22.09
CA GLN A 599 -1.57 35.23 -20.75
C GLN A 599 -1.59 36.73 -20.41
N CYS A 600 -0.44 37.41 -20.50
CA CYS A 600 -0.33 38.82 -20.10
C CYS A 600 -0.32 39.79 -21.30
N HIS A 601 -0.38 39.27 -22.52
CA HIS A 601 -0.36 40.03 -23.78
C HIS A 601 0.87 40.93 -23.99
N CYS A 602 1.87 40.87 -23.11
CA CYS A 602 3.14 41.57 -23.27
C CYS A 602 4.01 40.90 -24.34
N SER A 603 4.73 41.71 -25.10
CA SER A 603 5.62 41.25 -26.16
C SER A 603 7.07 41.20 -25.70
N PHE A 604 7.81 40.18 -26.10
CA PHE A 604 9.23 40.02 -25.79
C PHE A 604 9.97 39.33 -26.95
N CYS A 605 11.29 39.54 -27.03
CA CYS A 605 12.13 38.96 -28.07
C CYS A 605 12.34 37.45 -27.84
N ARG A 606 12.14 36.62 -28.88
CA ARG A 606 12.35 35.16 -28.85
C ARG A 606 13.76 34.78 -28.43
N ASN A 607 14.77 35.53 -28.89
CA ASN A 607 16.18 35.16 -28.71
C ASN A 607 16.76 35.78 -27.44
N CYS A 608 16.71 37.10 -27.30
CA CYS A 608 17.30 37.78 -26.14
C CYS A 608 16.37 37.85 -24.92
N LYS A 609 15.10 37.41 -25.05
CA LYS A 609 14.09 37.39 -23.97
C LYS A 609 13.70 38.76 -23.40
N ARG A 610 14.18 39.86 -23.98
CA ARG A 610 13.90 41.24 -23.53
C ARG A 610 12.49 41.67 -23.92
N PRO A 611 11.86 42.61 -23.18
CA PRO A 611 10.65 43.28 -23.63
C PRO A 611 10.83 43.82 -25.05
N TRP A 612 9.82 43.63 -25.90
CA TRP A 612 9.89 44.00 -27.30
C TRP A 612 9.62 45.51 -27.47
N GLU A 613 10.55 46.22 -28.09
CA GLU A 613 10.43 47.63 -28.47
C GLU A 613 10.53 47.74 -30.00
N GLU A 614 9.90 48.76 -30.59
CA GLU A 614 9.89 48.92 -32.06
C GLU A 614 11.31 49.06 -32.63
N GLN A 615 12.22 49.66 -31.86
CA GLN A 615 13.63 49.82 -32.18
C GLN A 615 14.35 48.46 -32.30
N HIS A 616 13.85 47.39 -31.67
CA HIS A 616 14.41 46.04 -31.82
C HIS A 616 14.09 45.43 -33.20
N ARG A 617 13.04 45.88 -33.90
CA ARG A 617 12.56 45.27 -35.15
C ARG A 617 13.64 45.13 -36.23
N ASN A 618 14.54 46.10 -36.33
CA ASN A 618 15.58 46.16 -37.36
C ASN A 618 17.00 46.02 -36.80
N LEU A 619 17.14 45.68 -35.52
CA LEU A 619 18.43 45.55 -34.85
C LEU A 619 18.66 44.09 -34.49
N SER A 620 19.91 43.65 -34.56
CA SER A 620 20.29 42.39 -33.93
C SER A 620 20.07 42.51 -32.41
N CYS A 621 19.95 41.37 -31.72
CA CYS A 621 19.82 41.38 -30.25
C CYS A 621 21.00 42.11 -29.58
N GLU A 622 22.18 42.05 -30.19
CA GLU A 622 23.38 42.73 -29.72
C GLU A 622 23.34 44.24 -30.01
N ASP A 623 22.92 44.64 -31.22
CA ASP A 623 22.82 46.05 -31.59
C ASP A 623 21.72 46.78 -30.83
N PHE A 624 20.59 46.11 -30.58
CA PHE A 624 19.53 46.65 -29.72
C PHE A 624 20.03 46.86 -28.29
N GLN A 625 20.87 45.96 -27.79
CA GLN A 625 21.50 46.09 -26.47
C GLN A 625 22.54 47.22 -26.45
N ASN A 626 23.31 47.42 -27.52
CA ASN A 626 24.24 48.54 -27.66
C ASN A 626 23.48 49.87 -27.69
N TRP A 627 22.40 49.94 -28.46
CA TRP A 627 21.52 51.09 -28.53
C TRP A 627 20.92 51.44 -27.16
N LYS A 628 20.40 50.44 -26.43
CA LYS A 628 19.93 50.64 -25.05
C LYS A 628 21.02 51.22 -24.14
N ARG A 629 22.27 50.77 -24.27
CA ARG A 629 23.41 51.29 -23.50
C ARG A 629 23.72 52.76 -23.77
N GLU A 630 23.52 53.19 -25.01
CA GLU A 630 23.90 54.53 -25.46
C GLU A 630 22.77 55.56 -25.31
N ASN A 631 21.51 55.11 -25.27
CA ASN A 631 20.34 55.99 -25.36
C ASN A 631 19.45 56.01 -24.11
N ASP A 632 19.54 55.00 -23.23
CA ASP A 632 18.67 54.88 -22.05
C ASP A 632 19.36 55.46 -20.79
N THR A 633 18.77 56.52 -20.24
CA THR A 633 19.34 57.25 -19.09
C THR A 633 19.30 56.45 -17.79
N GLU A 634 18.29 55.60 -17.58
CA GLU A 634 18.24 54.70 -16.42
C GLU A 634 19.26 53.57 -16.56
N TYR A 635 19.45 53.07 -17.78
CA TYR A 635 20.47 52.07 -18.09
C TYR A 635 21.88 52.61 -17.80
N GLN A 636 22.18 53.82 -18.26
CA GLN A 636 23.47 54.48 -18.05
C GLN A 636 23.74 54.75 -16.57
N ALA A 637 22.70 55.14 -15.81
CA ALA A 637 22.82 55.38 -14.38
C ALA A 637 23.25 54.12 -13.59
N GLN A 638 22.85 52.93 -14.04
CA GLN A 638 23.13 51.65 -13.36
C GLN A 638 24.49 51.03 -13.75
N GLY A 639 25.15 51.49 -14.81
CA GLY A 639 26.51 51.09 -15.19
C GLY A 639 26.68 49.58 -15.46
N LEU A 640 27.80 48.98 -15.03
CA LEU A 640 28.08 47.56 -15.25
C LEU A 640 27.18 46.60 -14.45
N ALA A 641 26.39 47.09 -13.50
CA ALA A 641 25.44 46.25 -12.76
C ALA A 641 24.34 45.68 -13.67
N VAL A 642 23.89 46.45 -14.67
CA VAL A 642 22.92 45.98 -15.68
C VAL A 642 23.53 44.91 -16.57
N TYR A 643 24.79 45.08 -16.96
CA TYR A 643 25.50 44.10 -17.77
C TYR A 643 25.56 42.72 -17.09
N LEU A 644 25.82 42.68 -15.78
CA LEU A 644 25.82 41.43 -15.01
C LEU A 644 24.41 40.82 -14.88
N LYS A 645 23.39 41.66 -14.69
CA LYS A 645 21.98 41.23 -14.65
C LYS A 645 21.51 40.62 -15.97
N GLU A 646 21.94 41.19 -17.08
CA GLU A 646 21.61 40.75 -18.44
C GLU A 646 22.36 39.47 -18.85
N ASN A 647 23.58 39.28 -18.34
CA ASN A 647 24.31 38.01 -18.42
C ASN A 647 23.87 37.02 -17.35
N GLY A 648 22.55 36.95 -17.13
CA GLY A 648 21.91 36.19 -16.06
C GLY A 648 22.12 34.68 -16.16
N ILE A 649 21.46 33.96 -15.27
CA ILE A 649 21.61 32.51 -15.13
C ILE A 649 20.47 31.83 -15.89
N THR A 650 20.79 30.98 -16.85
CA THR A 650 19.77 30.13 -17.52
C THR A 650 19.92 28.69 -17.05
N CYS A 651 18.84 28.10 -16.53
CA CYS A 651 18.88 26.72 -16.07
C CYS A 651 19.17 25.76 -17.24
N PRO A 652 20.21 24.90 -17.17
CA PRO A 652 20.56 24.00 -18.26
C PRO A 652 19.49 22.93 -18.49
N HIS A 653 18.70 22.61 -17.46
CA HIS A 653 17.64 21.60 -17.49
C HIS A 653 16.32 22.14 -18.04
N CYS A 654 15.73 23.19 -17.45
CA CYS A 654 14.39 23.69 -17.84
C CYS A 654 14.41 25.00 -18.67
N LYS A 655 15.60 25.53 -18.97
CA LYS A 655 15.82 26.78 -19.74
C LYS A 655 15.17 28.04 -19.16
N PHE A 656 14.63 27.98 -17.95
CA PHE A 656 14.18 29.16 -17.21
C PHE A 656 15.37 30.10 -16.95
N SER A 657 15.17 31.39 -17.17
CA SER A 657 16.23 32.40 -17.08
C SER A 657 15.98 33.35 -15.91
N TYR A 658 17.02 33.56 -15.11
CA TYR A 658 17.04 34.46 -13.96
C TYR A 658 17.83 35.72 -14.32
N ALA A 659 17.23 36.89 -14.11
CA ALA A 659 17.91 38.17 -14.25
C ALA A 659 18.70 38.52 -12.96
N LEU A 660 19.64 37.65 -12.60
CA LEU A 660 20.46 37.72 -11.39
C LEU A 660 21.94 37.62 -11.75
N ALA A 661 22.79 38.39 -11.07
CA ALA A 661 24.23 38.16 -11.12
C ALA A 661 24.60 36.82 -10.46
N ARG A 662 25.75 36.25 -10.82
CA ARG A 662 26.17 34.93 -10.29
C ARG A 662 26.58 34.99 -8.83
N GLY A 663 26.97 36.17 -8.34
CA GLY A 663 27.28 36.41 -6.92
C GLY A 663 28.47 35.57 -6.42
N GLY A 664 28.56 35.39 -5.10
CA GLY A 664 29.67 34.67 -4.45
C GLY A 664 29.53 33.14 -4.39
N CYS A 665 28.30 32.62 -4.38
CA CYS A 665 28.03 31.18 -4.33
C CYS A 665 27.75 30.62 -5.72
N MET A 666 28.50 29.61 -6.15
CA MET A 666 28.35 28.99 -7.47
C MET A 666 27.31 27.87 -7.52
N HIS A 667 26.85 27.37 -6.37
CA HIS A 667 25.80 26.36 -6.28
C HIS A 667 24.44 27.02 -6.45
N PHE A 668 23.80 26.76 -7.59
CA PHE A 668 22.51 27.32 -7.93
C PHE A 668 21.45 26.22 -7.98
N ILE A 669 20.29 26.46 -7.36
CA ILE A 669 19.15 25.55 -7.37
C ILE A 669 18.03 26.22 -8.17
N CYS A 670 17.63 25.61 -9.28
CA CYS A 670 16.54 26.14 -10.09
C CYS A 670 15.21 26.11 -9.31
N SER A 671 14.52 27.24 -9.17
CA SER A 671 13.19 27.30 -8.56
C SER A 671 12.13 26.54 -9.36
N GLN A 672 12.30 26.44 -10.68
CA GLN A 672 11.34 25.77 -11.57
C GLN A 672 11.48 24.25 -11.60
N CYS A 673 12.70 23.72 -11.68
CA CYS A 673 12.91 22.26 -11.83
C CYS A 673 13.78 21.61 -10.75
N ARG A 674 14.21 22.38 -9.73
CA ARG A 674 15.11 21.96 -8.65
C ARG A 674 16.48 21.41 -9.08
N HIS A 675 16.80 21.48 -10.37
CA HIS A 675 18.11 21.10 -10.87
C HIS A 675 19.18 21.95 -10.19
N GLN A 676 20.18 21.27 -9.62
CA GLN A 676 21.30 21.89 -8.94
C GLN A 676 22.48 21.94 -9.91
N PHE A 677 22.98 23.13 -10.20
CA PHE A 677 24.03 23.33 -11.20
C PHE A 677 24.94 24.51 -10.83
N CYS A 678 26.10 24.57 -11.47
CA CYS A 678 27.01 25.68 -11.32
C CYS A 678 26.54 26.90 -12.10
N SER A 679 26.36 28.06 -11.46
CA SER A 679 25.99 29.30 -12.15
C SER A 679 27.06 29.80 -13.15
N GLY A 680 28.32 29.39 -12.96
CA GLY A 680 29.44 29.73 -13.83
C GLY A 680 29.60 28.85 -15.07
N CYS A 681 29.57 27.52 -14.91
CA CYS A 681 29.79 26.57 -16.02
C CYS A 681 28.58 25.71 -16.40
N TYR A 682 27.46 25.84 -15.69
CA TYR A 682 26.22 25.09 -15.92
C TYR A 682 26.33 23.56 -15.78
N ASN A 683 27.44 23.06 -15.25
CA ASN A 683 27.58 21.64 -14.92
C ASN A 683 26.79 21.29 -13.65
N THR A 684 26.23 20.08 -13.63
CA THR A 684 25.39 19.54 -12.56
C THR A 684 26.18 19.42 -11.25
N PHE A 685 25.53 19.77 -10.13
CA PHE A 685 25.98 19.40 -8.79
C PHE A 685 25.47 17.99 -8.44
N HIS A 686 26.39 17.14 -8.04
CA HIS A 686 26.13 15.77 -7.64
C HIS A 686 25.99 15.67 -6.11
N PRO A 687 24.86 15.17 -5.61
CA PRO A 687 24.71 14.80 -4.20
C PRO A 687 25.71 13.71 -3.78
N ARG A 688 25.83 13.53 -2.46
CA ARG A 688 26.70 12.50 -1.86
C ARG A 688 26.44 11.14 -2.52
N ASN A 689 27.51 10.50 -2.98
CA ASN A 689 27.51 9.18 -3.63
C ASN A 689 26.72 9.06 -4.95
N LYS A 690 26.39 10.18 -5.62
CA LYS A 690 25.66 10.20 -6.91
C LYS A 690 26.52 10.64 -8.10
N CYS A 691 27.82 10.85 -7.91
CA CYS A 691 28.73 11.22 -8.99
C CYS A 691 29.25 9.98 -9.75
N THR A 692 29.03 9.98 -11.08
CA THR A 692 29.39 8.88 -11.97
C THR A 692 30.84 8.92 -12.47
N VAL A 693 31.56 10.04 -12.29
CA VAL A 693 32.93 10.24 -12.82
C VAL A 693 33.95 9.34 -12.08
N PRO A 694 34.52 8.29 -12.72
CA PRO A 694 35.37 7.29 -12.08
C PRO A 694 36.58 7.86 -11.33
N SER A 695 37.22 8.90 -11.87
CA SER A 695 38.39 9.57 -11.29
C SER A 695 38.05 10.57 -10.18
N CYS A 696 36.77 10.73 -9.81
CA CYS A 696 36.38 11.70 -8.80
C CYS A 696 36.79 11.24 -7.38
N THR A 697 37.64 12.03 -6.73
CA THR A 697 38.12 11.81 -5.35
C THR A 697 37.16 12.32 -4.28
N VAL A 698 36.20 13.19 -4.64
CA VAL A 698 35.29 13.88 -3.70
C VAL A 698 33.84 13.36 -3.74
N ARG A 699 33.65 12.12 -4.21
CA ARG A 699 32.32 11.47 -4.36
C ARG A 699 31.44 11.47 -3.11
N MET A 700 32.05 11.56 -1.93
CA MET A 700 31.35 11.55 -0.65
C MET A 700 30.82 12.93 -0.22
N SER A 701 30.97 13.94 -1.07
CA SER A 701 30.54 15.32 -0.81
C SER A 701 29.65 15.86 -1.93
N LEU A 702 28.89 16.92 -1.65
CA LEU A 702 28.20 17.70 -2.69
C LEU A 702 29.25 18.43 -3.54
N HIS A 703 29.33 18.13 -4.84
CA HIS A 703 30.33 18.74 -5.72
C HIS A 703 29.85 18.81 -7.17
N ALA A 704 30.49 19.65 -7.97
CA ALA A 704 30.36 19.69 -9.42
C ALA A 704 31.75 19.60 -10.07
N HIS A 705 31.80 19.13 -11.31
CA HIS A 705 33.03 19.14 -12.11
C HIS A 705 33.09 20.45 -12.89
N HIS A 706 34.04 21.33 -12.58
CA HIS A 706 34.17 22.63 -13.25
C HIS A 706 35.27 22.58 -14.32
N PRO A 707 35.10 23.22 -15.49
CA PRO A 707 36.17 23.46 -16.44
C PRO A 707 37.12 24.55 -15.94
N ARG A 708 38.33 24.62 -16.51
CA ARG A 708 39.39 25.52 -16.03
C ARG A 708 39.09 27.02 -16.18
N ASP A 709 38.21 27.39 -17.11
CA ASP A 709 37.73 28.75 -17.35
C ASP A 709 36.44 29.09 -16.58
N CYS A 710 35.99 28.22 -15.69
CA CYS A 710 34.85 28.51 -14.83
C CYS A 710 35.17 29.61 -13.81
N LEU A 711 34.18 30.47 -13.53
CA LEU A 711 34.22 31.43 -12.42
C LEU A 711 34.56 30.76 -11.08
N PHE A 712 34.22 29.48 -10.89
CA PHE A 712 34.59 28.71 -9.70
C PHE A 712 36.10 28.75 -9.41
N TYR A 713 36.95 28.65 -10.43
CA TYR A 713 38.42 28.77 -10.28
C TYR A 713 38.90 30.20 -10.47
N LEU A 714 38.38 30.91 -11.48
CA LEU A 714 38.90 32.23 -11.84
C LEU A 714 38.56 33.32 -10.81
N ARG A 715 37.57 33.11 -9.93
CA ARG A 715 37.30 34.03 -8.81
C ARG A 715 38.43 34.08 -7.77
N ASP A 716 39.24 33.01 -7.70
CA ASP A 716 40.37 32.90 -6.77
C ASP A 716 41.63 33.60 -7.33
N TRP A 717 41.61 34.03 -8.60
CA TRP A 717 42.68 34.84 -9.18
C TRP A 717 42.61 36.27 -8.70
N GLU A 718 43.79 36.89 -8.57
CA GLU A 718 43.92 38.33 -8.40
C GLU A 718 43.36 39.08 -9.60
N VAL A 719 42.77 40.25 -9.34
CA VAL A 719 42.18 41.10 -10.38
C VAL A 719 43.21 41.48 -11.44
N THR A 720 44.43 41.80 -11.03
CA THR A 720 45.55 42.12 -11.94
C THR A 720 45.92 40.96 -12.86
N ARG A 721 45.78 39.71 -12.37
CA ARG A 721 46.04 38.50 -13.17
C ARG A 721 44.95 38.27 -14.22
N LEU A 722 43.68 38.48 -13.86
CA LEU A 722 42.56 38.43 -14.80
C LEU A 722 42.67 39.52 -15.88
N GLN A 723 43.03 40.75 -15.49
CA GLN A 723 43.31 41.85 -16.41
C GLN A 723 44.48 41.53 -17.34
N LYS A 724 45.56 40.94 -16.83
CA LYS A 724 46.70 40.49 -17.65
C LYS A 724 46.28 39.51 -18.73
N LEU A 725 45.38 38.56 -18.43
CA LEU A 725 44.87 37.62 -19.44
C LEU A 725 44.12 38.36 -20.55
N LEU A 726 43.27 39.33 -20.19
CA LEU A 726 42.54 40.15 -21.15
C LEU A 726 43.47 41.03 -22.00
N LEU A 727 44.50 41.64 -21.39
CA LEU A 727 45.47 42.48 -22.07
C LEU A 727 46.31 41.70 -23.09
N VAL A 728 46.83 40.52 -22.70
CA VAL A 728 47.63 39.66 -23.60
C VAL A 728 46.82 39.18 -24.80
N SER A 729 45.50 39.06 -24.64
CA SER A 729 44.57 38.68 -25.71
C SER A 729 43.88 39.87 -26.39
N HIS A 730 44.33 41.11 -26.15
CA HIS A 730 43.78 42.34 -26.74
C HIS A 730 42.27 42.57 -26.51
N VAL A 731 41.73 42.13 -25.37
CA VAL A 731 40.32 42.33 -25.00
C VAL A 731 40.17 43.53 -24.06
N GLN A 732 39.33 44.50 -24.43
CA GLN A 732 39.07 45.68 -23.61
C GLN A 732 38.16 45.39 -22.41
N PHE A 733 38.47 46.03 -21.28
CA PHE A 733 37.71 45.99 -20.03
C PHE A 733 37.70 47.38 -19.37
N ASN A 734 36.70 47.63 -18.52
CA ASN A 734 36.53 48.89 -17.81
C ASN A 734 37.27 48.86 -16.47
N THR A 735 37.94 49.95 -16.12
CA THR A 735 38.49 50.23 -14.78
C THR A 735 37.74 51.35 -14.07
N ASP A 736 37.19 52.28 -14.84
CA ASP A 736 36.38 53.38 -14.34
C ASP A 736 34.89 53.13 -14.64
N PRO A 737 33.97 53.63 -13.79
CA PRO A 737 32.54 53.55 -14.06
C PRO A 737 32.21 54.18 -15.42
N PRO A 738 31.31 53.58 -16.23
CA PRO A 738 30.85 54.18 -17.48
C PRO A 738 30.33 55.61 -17.31
N ALA A 739 30.51 56.47 -18.31
CA ALA A 739 30.01 57.84 -18.29
C ALA A 739 28.48 57.86 -18.04
N GLY A 740 28.02 58.69 -17.11
CA GLY A 740 26.61 58.75 -16.69
C GLY A 740 26.24 57.84 -15.51
N THR A 741 27.16 56.98 -15.02
CA THR A 741 26.90 56.14 -13.85
C THR A 741 26.71 57.00 -12.59
N GLN A 742 25.56 56.89 -11.93
CA GLN A 742 25.28 57.61 -10.70
C GLN A 742 25.75 56.82 -9.46
N ALA A 743 26.16 57.51 -8.38
CA ALA A 743 26.53 56.87 -7.13
C ALA A 743 25.33 56.14 -6.49
N ALA A 744 25.51 54.93 -5.93
CA ALA A 744 24.45 54.19 -5.25
C ALA A 744 23.82 55.01 -4.10
N PRO A 745 22.48 54.97 -3.90
CA PRO A 745 21.88 55.51 -2.68
C PRO A 745 22.44 54.73 -1.48
N GLY A 746 23.26 55.38 -0.65
CA GLY A 746 23.99 54.75 0.47
C GLY A 746 25.43 54.33 0.17
N GLY A 747 25.93 54.52 -1.06
CA GLY A 747 27.27 54.10 -1.47
C GLY A 747 27.41 52.58 -1.72
N GLY A 748 28.47 52.18 -2.42
CA GLY A 748 28.78 50.77 -2.67
C GLY A 748 28.20 50.17 -3.96
N CYS A 749 28.35 48.85 -4.10
CA CYS A 749 28.10 48.11 -5.32
C CYS A 749 26.59 47.99 -5.64
N ARG A 750 26.21 48.35 -6.87
CA ARG A 750 24.82 48.40 -7.35
C ARG A 750 24.27 47.08 -7.90
N VAL A 751 25.05 46.00 -7.90
CA VAL A 751 24.59 44.70 -8.40
C VAL A 751 23.45 44.19 -7.52
N ILE A 752 22.34 43.80 -8.14
CA ILE A 752 21.18 43.27 -7.44
C ILE A 752 21.43 41.79 -7.10
N GLU A 753 21.32 41.47 -5.82
CA GLU A 753 21.40 40.12 -5.26
C GLU A 753 20.06 39.77 -4.61
N GLN A 754 19.68 38.50 -4.66
CA GLN A 754 18.47 38.00 -4.01
C GLN A 754 18.83 37.57 -2.58
N LYS A 755 18.38 38.35 -1.58
CA LYS A 755 18.68 38.11 -0.15
C LYS A 755 17.50 37.45 0.56
N GLU A 756 17.78 36.52 1.46
CA GLU A 756 16.79 35.92 2.34
C GLU A 756 16.39 36.89 3.45
N THR A 757 15.10 37.22 3.53
CA THR A 757 14.48 37.92 4.66
C THR A 757 13.55 36.95 5.40
N LEU A 758 13.16 37.29 6.64
CA LEU A 758 12.34 36.44 7.51
C LEU A 758 11.03 35.96 6.85
N ASP A 759 10.47 36.75 5.92
CA ASP A 759 9.18 36.46 5.27
C ASP A 759 9.30 36.11 3.78
N SER A 760 10.40 36.44 3.10
CA SER A 760 10.60 36.12 1.67
C SER A 760 12.03 36.35 1.16
N LEU A 761 12.32 35.93 -0.07
CA LEU A 761 13.45 36.42 -0.83
C LEU A 761 13.16 37.85 -1.35
N ARG A 762 14.09 38.80 -1.18
CA ARG A 762 13.98 40.17 -1.71
C ARG A 762 15.21 40.54 -2.53
N ASP A 763 14.96 41.23 -3.65
CA ASP A 763 16.00 41.79 -4.50
C ASP A 763 16.54 43.08 -3.88
N GLU A 764 17.81 43.06 -3.46
CA GLU A 764 18.49 44.20 -2.88
C GLU A 764 19.84 44.45 -3.53
N ALA A 765 20.30 45.70 -3.52
CA ALA A 765 21.67 46.00 -3.95
C ALA A 765 22.70 45.33 -3.02
N CYS A 766 23.80 44.89 -3.62
CA CYS A 766 24.93 44.26 -2.93
C CYS A 766 25.50 45.17 -1.84
N GLY A 767 25.69 46.46 -2.13
CA GLY A 767 26.12 47.48 -1.16
C GLY A 767 27.57 47.36 -0.68
N LYS A 768 28.32 46.33 -1.10
CA LYS A 768 29.75 46.15 -0.76
C LYS A 768 30.61 47.30 -1.30
N VAL A 769 31.74 47.54 -0.65
CA VAL A 769 32.71 48.58 -1.02
C VAL A 769 33.15 48.43 -2.48
N THR A 770 33.27 49.55 -3.18
CA THR A 770 33.68 49.63 -4.59
C THR A 770 35.08 50.27 -4.68
N PRO A 771 36.16 49.47 -4.77
CA PRO A 771 37.52 49.98 -4.88
C PRO A 771 37.72 50.82 -6.16
N GLN A 772 38.69 51.75 -6.11
CA GLN A 772 39.12 52.47 -7.30
C GLN A 772 39.71 51.49 -8.33
N GLY A 773 39.39 51.70 -9.61
CA GLY A 773 39.84 50.82 -10.71
C GLY A 773 38.96 49.59 -10.94
N TYR A 774 37.88 49.38 -10.16
CA TYR A 774 36.95 48.24 -10.29
C TYR A 774 35.61 48.63 -10.94
N ALA A 775 35.62 49.72 -11.71
CA ALA A 775 34.49 50.21 -12.51
C ALA A 775 33.17 50.38 -11.74
N GLY A 776 33.25 50.75 -10.45
CA GLY A 776 32.08 50.95 -9.58
C GLY A 776 31.45 49.65 -9.05
N LEU A 777 32.16 48.53 -9.13
CA LEU A 777 31.75 47.23 -8.60
C LEU A 777 32.58 46.84 -7.37
N CYS A 778 32.04 45.99 -6.50
CA CYS A 778 32.85 45.33 -5.48
C CYS A 778 33.73 44.24 -6.10
N GLU A 779 34.79 43.82 -5.41
CA GLU A 779 35.75 42.85 -5.95
C GLU A 779 35.12 41.57 -6.54
N PRO A 780 34.19 40.86 -5.87
CA PRO A 780 33.58 39.65 -6.44
C PRO A 780 32.85 39.90 -7.76
N HIS A 781 32.07 40.98 -7.84
CA HIS A 781 31.33 41.36 -9.04
C HIS A 781 32.24 41.90 -10.15
N TYR A 782 33.35 42.56 -9.79
CA TYR A 782 34.34 42.96 -10.76
C TYR A 782 35.07 41.76 -11.36
N LYS A 783 35.42 40.76 -10.54
CA LYS A 783 35.96 39.47 -11.01
C LYS A 783 34.94 38.73 -11.90
N GLU A 784 33.67 38.69 -11.52
CA GLU A 784 32.60 38.14 -12.37
C GLU A 784 32.54 38.85 -13.74
N TYR A 785 32.63 40.18 -13.76
CA TYR A 785 32.67 40.98 -15.00
C TYR A 785 33.89 40.62 -15.88
N LEU A 786 35.09 40.55 -15.31
CA LEU A 786 36.30 40.19 -16.05
C LEU A 786 36.22 38.75 -16.59
N VAL A 787 35.73 37.82 -15.77
CA VAL A 787 35.53 36.41 -16.19
C VAL A 787 34.47 36.29 -17.27
N SER A 788 33.40 37.08 -17.21
CA SER A 788 32.40 37.16 -18.29
C SER A 788 33.04 37.62 -19.61
N ARG A 789 33.98 38.58 -19.57
CA ARG A 789 34.75 38.99 -20.76
C ARG A 789 35.67 37.88 -21.27
N ILE A 790 36.43 37.24 -20.39
CA ILE A 790 37.30 36.09 -20.69
C ILE A 790 36.50 34.98 -21.40
N ASN A 791 35.36 34.60 -20.80
CA ASN A 791 34.52 33.53 -21.30
C ASN A 791 33.83 33.90 -22.61
N SER A 792 33.38 35.15 -22.77
CA SER A 792 32.73 35.62 -24.01
C SER A 792 33.61 35.49 -25.25
N ARG A 793 34.94 35.56 -25.07
CA ARG A 793 35.96 35.44 -26.13
C ARG A 793 36.70 34.10 -26.12
N SER A 794 36.29 33.17 -25.26
CA SER A 794 36.92 31.84 -25.14
C SER A 794 38.41 31.89 -24.87
N LEU A 795 38.87 32.83 -24.03
CA LEU A 795 40.28 32.91 -23.66
C LEU A 795 40.66 31.79 -22.69
N ASP A 796 41.75 31.07 -22.97
CA ASP A 796 42.20 29.98 -22.11
C ASP A 796 43.11 30.50 -20.99
N PRO A 797 42.74 30.33 -19.70
CA PRO A 797 43.59 30.74 -18.58
C PRO A 797 44.93 29.99 -18.54
N CYS A 798 45.05 28.84 -19.23
CA CYS A 798 46.28 28.06 -19.25
C CYS A 798 47.47 28.85 -19.78
N ILE A 799 47.25 29.91 -20.57
CA ILE A 799 48.29 30.81 -21.11
C ILE A 799 49.09 31.50 -20.01
N LEU A 800 48.53 31.65 -18.81
CA LEU A 800 49.20 32.28 -17.66
C LEU A 800 49.55 31.30 -16.53
N TYR A 801 49.38 29.99 -16.72
CA TYR A 801 49.78 29.01 -15.70
C TYR A 801 51.30 28.91 -15.56
N ASP A 802 51.77 28.83 -14.33
CA ASP A 802 53.12 28.34 -14.05
C ASP A 802 53.19 26.80 -14.19
N LEU A 803 54.37 26.23 -13.98
CA LEU A 803 54.56 24.78 -14.10
C LEU A 803 53.71 24.00 -13.08
N ALA A 804 53.64 24.46 -11.83
CA ALA A 804 52.91 23.77 -10.77
C ALA A 804 51.40 23.78 -11.04
N GLU A 805 50.84 24.92 -11.46
CA GLU A 805 49.45 25.05 -11.87
C GLU A 805 49.15 24.17 -13.08
N THR A 806 50.05 24.14 -14.07
CA THR A 806 49.89 23.30 -15.27
C THR A 806 49.82 21.82 -14.89
N VAL A 807 50.74 21.35 -14.04
CA VAL A 807 50.74 19.96 -13.53
C VAL A 807 49.47 19.64 -12.76
N ASN A 808 49.06 20.52 -11.82
CA ASN A 808 47.85 20.32 -11.01
C ASN A 808 46.59 20.25 -11.88
N VAL A 809 46.51 21.08 -12.91
CA VAL A 809 45.39 21.11 -13.84
C VAL A 809 45.39 19.86 -14.73
N CYS A 810 46.55 19.43 -15.24
CA CYS A 810 46.68 18.18 -15.97
C CYS A 810 46.27 16.98 -15.12
N GLN A 811 46.72 16.87 -13.86
CA GLN A 811 46.30 15.80 -12.95
C GLN A 811 44.79 15.76 -12.69
N ARG A 812 44.13 16.91 -12.74
CA ARG A 812 42.69 17.02 -12.49
C ARG A 812 41.85 16.50 -13.67
N TYR A 813 42.26 16.80 -14.90
CA TYR A 813 41.45 16.53 -16.08
C TYR A 813 41.94 15.33 -16.91
N LEU A 814 43.23 15.02 -16.87
CA LEU A 814 43.80 13.89 -17.61
C LEU A 814 43.74 12.62 -16.76
N PRO A 815 43.47 11.45 -17.37
CA PRO A 815 43.52 10.17 -16.66
C PRO A 815 44.91 9.84 -16.10
N VAL A 816 45.96 10.24 -16.82
CA VAL A 816 47.36 10.00 -16.48
C VAL A 816 48.16 11.27 -16.80
N LEU A 817 48.99 11.72 -15.86
CA LEU A 817 49.90 12.84 -16.08
C LEU A 817 51.09 12.37 -16.95
N PRO A 818 51.39 13.04 -18.08
CA PRO A 818 52.58 12.73 -18.85
C PRO A 818 53.85 12.99 -18.03
N PRO A 819 54.76 12.02 -17.86
CA PRO A 819 56.00 12.23 -17.10
C PRO A 819 56.91 13.22 -17.82
N GLN A 820 57.76 13.91 -17.05
CA GLN A 820 58.84 14.74 -17.58
C GLN A 820 59.96 13.84 -18.10
N ASP A 821 60.42 14.08 -19.32
CA ASP A 821 61.56 13.35 -19.88
C ASP A 821 62.86 13.80 -19.17
N PRO A 822 63.81 12.90 -18.86
CA PRO A 822 65.08 13.27 -18.23
C PRO A 822 65.89 14.34 -18.99
N THR A 823 65.65 14.51 -20.29
CA THR A 823 66.32 15.50 -21.15
C THR A 823 65.53 16.80 -21.30
N GLU A 824 64.30 16.86 -20.79
CA GLU A 824 63.40 17.99 -20.95
C GLU A 824 63.49 18.97 -19.76
N ASN A 825 63.77 20.24 -20.06
CA ASN A 825 63.77 21.27 -19.05
C ASN A 825 62.33 21.68 -18.63
N ASP A 826 62.20 22.33 -17.48
CA ASP A 826 60.92 22.73 -16.89
C ASP A 826 60.06 23.62 -17.78
N ALA A 827 60.67 24.47 -18.62
CA ALA A 827 59.95 25.34 -19.54
C ALA A 827 59.34 24.55 -20.70
N SER A 828 60.12 23.66 -21.32
CA SER A 828 59.68 22.76 -22.38
C SER A 828 58.61 21.79 -21.88
N TYR A 829 58.78 21.25 -20.67
CA TYR A 829 57.79 20.36 -20.05
C TYR A 829 56.44 21.08 -19.81
N LYS A 830 56.49 22.30 -19.28
CA LYS A 830 55.29 23.14 -19.11
C LYS A 830 54.59 23.41 -20.44
N ASP A 831 55.33 23.80 -21.47
CA ASP A 831 54.75 24.13 -22.78
C ASP A 831 54.15 22.90 -23.46
N ARG A 832 54.79 21.73 -23.31
CA ARG A 832 54.24 20.44 -23.76
C ARG A 832 52.94 20.09 -23.02
N LEU A 833 52.92 20.19 -21.68
CA LEU A 833 51.72 19.93 -20.88
C LEU A 833 50.57 20.90 -21.22
N ARG A 834 50.88 22.18 -21.47
CA ARG A 834 49.90 23.15 -21.97
C ARG A 834 49.33 22.75 -23.32
N GLY A 835 50.18 22.32 -24.25
CA GLY A 835 49.76 21.80 -25.56
C GLY A 835 48.77 20.64 -25.41
N VAL A 836 49.11 19.65 -24.57
CA VAL A 836 48.24 18.50 -24.27
C VAL A 836 46.92 18.95 -23.65
N LEU A 837 46.96 19.90 -22.69
CA LEU A 837 45.77 20.39 -22.02
C LEU A 837 44.81 21.09 -23.00
N VAL A 838 45.33 21.89 -23.93
CA VAL A 838 44.54 22.59 -24.94
C VAL A 838 43.95 21.60 -25.96
N SER A 839 44.69 20.57 -26.35
CA SER A 839 44.23 19.59 -27.34
C SER A 839 43.25 18.56 -26.78
N GLU A 840 43.50 18.02 -25.58
CA GLU A 840 42.73 16.90 -25.02
C GLU A 840 41.59 17.34 -24.11
N VAL A 841 41.69 18.53 -23.51
CA VAL A 841 40.69 19.04 -22.57
C VAL A 841 40.18 20.39 -23.08
N PRO A 842 39.16 20.42 -23.97
CA PRO A 842 38.63 21.67 -24.49
C PRO A 842 37.95 22.50 -23.38
N LEU A 843 37.88 23.81 -23.59
CA LEU A 843 37.05 24.68 -22.74
C LEU A 843 35.56 24.29 -22.89
N SER A 844 34.78 24.49 -21.82
CA SER A 844 33.40 23.98 -21.79
C SER A 844 32.51 24.66 -22.82
N GLN A 845 31.72 23.88 -23.55
CA GLN A 845 30.69 24.39 -24.47
C GLN A 845 29.45 24.92 -23.74
N ASN A 846 29.28 24.58 -22.46
CA ASN A 846 28.11 24.98 -21.66
C ASN A 846 28.21 26.43 -21.15
N ILE A 847 29.41 27.03 -21.18
CA ILE A 847 29.60 28.43 -20.82
C ILE A 847 29.13 29.31 -22.00
N PRO A 848 28.27 30.31 -21.78
CA PRO A 848 27.83 31.25 -22.81
C PRO A 848 29.03 31.99 -23.43
N ARG A 849 29.21 31.81 -24.74
CA ARG A 849 30.29 32.41 -25.55
C ARG A 849 29.67 33.24 -26.67
N LYS A 850 30.30 34.36 -27.05
CA LYS A 850 29.91 35.05 -28.29
C LYS A 850 30.38 34.19 -29.46
N GLN A 851 29.49 33.84 -30.37
CA GLN A 851 29.89 33.22 -31.62
C GLN A 851 30.67 34.27 -32.43
N ASN A 852 31.90 33.96 -32.83
CA ASN A 852 32.58 34.75 -33.85
C ASN A 852 31.83 34.50 -35.16
N SER A 853 30.99 35.46 -35.57
CA SER A 853 30.68 35.68 -36.98
C SER A 853 31.82 36.45 -37.63
#